data_AF-A0A946IPK0-F1
#
_entry.id   AF-A0A946IPK0-F1
#
_cell.length_a   1.000
_cell.length_b   1.000
_cell.length_c   1.000
_cell.angle_alpha   90.00
_cell.angle_beta   90.00
_cell.angle_gamma   90.00
#
_symmetry.space_group_name_H-M   'P 1'
#
loop_
_entity.id
_entity.type
_entity.pdbx_description
1 polymer ?
#
loop_
_entity_poly.entity_id
_entity_poly.type
_entity_poly.pdbx_seq_one_letter_code
_entity_poly.pdbx_strand_id
1 'polypeptide(L)'
;MKILKILFLCLISISVFSQKSFPNNGVKSTFSTIYAFTNANLIISPEKEIINGILLIQDDKIIAADSIVDIPKGAIIKDVKGDYIYPSFIDLYSDYGLPKEKRGEYNYRPQYESNKNGAFHWNQSIHPEINSAEQFVYDNKQAENYINSGFGVVLSHKQDGISRGTAVLVSLANQKEQKTVINDKAASCFSFKKGVSMQKYPSSLMGSIALLKQLFLDAYWYQNSNNTTNLSFNAFNNQFDLPHVFETSLVTDYNRIYQISDEFEIDFIIKGNGKEYERIEEIRSYEYPIILPLNFPLNYEINNPEESDILTLSKLKYWETAPFNPRILSENGLNFCFTMSDLEKPSDFIKNLRTSIKKGLTKKDALHALTLTPATLINEENRLGTLEIGKKANFIICSSDIFENGKIYENWTNGIQNIVNEKTENDVRGYYTFTAENIRKTFTVTGEVRKLKMEEITSDSTSIKYEIEVSGNNIIFNSTDISLRGTAYFSDGIFTGKYQNLKGENILFSMTRDSLLQSDEKEFLMKYDTIIPSIWTPNKAYGNNYSISSLPTIFRNATVWTNENEGVIENTDVAINDGKIIAIERNLIESEVFSKVKIPVQIIDASGKHLTCGIIDEHSHIAISKGVNEGSQAVTAEVEIGDVINPNDHNIYRQLAGGVTASQLLHGSANPIGGQSALIKLRWGSSAEEMKIEGADGFIKFALGENVKQSNWGHFNTIRFPQTRMGVEQVFYDAFYRAEAYKNLWNEYNDLPTSKKRKTVAPRADLELDALVEILNSERFITCHSYVQSEINMLMHVADSMGFTINTFTHILEGYKLANKLKKHGAGASTFSDWWAYKFEVNDAIPYNASILNSKGVVTAINSDDAEMGRRLNQEAAKAVKYGGSSEEDAWKMVTLNPAILLHLENRMGSIKLGKDADIVIWSGNPLSVYSKVEKTFVDGKLLFDKTKNLELMKRDLKEKMRIINKMVNGNSDEETQKVEITEDHHYHCDTIEDYE
;
A
#
# COMPACT_ATOMS: atom_id res chain seq x y z
N MET A 1 4.84 -64.18 -9.57
CA MET A 1 5.66 -62.94 -9.61
C MET A 1 5.01 -61.69 -8.98
N LYS A 2 3.70 -61.63 -8.68
CA LYS A 2 3.07 -60.47 -7.99
C LYS A 2 3.13 -60.50 -6.45
N ILE A 3 3.34 -61.66 -5.83
CA ILE A 3 3.38 -61.80 -4.35
C ILE A 3 4.76 -61.45 -3.77
N LEU A 4 5.85 -61.60 -4.53
CA LEU A 4 7.19 -61.27 -4.06
C LEU A 4 7.50 -59.75 -4.05
N LYS A 5 6.75 -58.94 -4.81
CA LYS A 5 6.91 -57.46 -4.81
C LYS A 5 6.18 -56.78 -3.64
N ILE A 6 5.14 -57.42 -3.08
CA ILE A 6 4.41 -56.87 -1.93
C ILE A 6 5.17 -57.18 -0.62
N LEU A 7 5.84 -58.34 -0.52
CA LEU A 7 6.65 -58.65 0.67
C LEU A 7 7.94 -57.81 0.78
N PHE A 8 8.49 -57.31 -0.34
CA PHE A 8 9.69 -56.46 -0.31
C PHE A 8 9.38 -55.00 0.05
N LEU A 9 8.13 -54.55 -0.10
CA LEU A 9 7.70 -53.21 0.35
C LEU A 9 7.40 -53.14 1.86
N CYS A 10 7.11 -54.26 2.53
CA CYS A 10 6.81 -54.30 3.96
C CYS A 10 8.04 -54.53 4.86
N LEU A 11 9.24 -54.77 4.32
CA LEU A 11 10.45 -55.13 5.08
C LEU A 11 11.54 -54.04 5.10
N ILE A 12 11.25 -52.84 4.59
CA ILE A 12 12.17 -51.68 4.68
C ILE A 12 11.44 -50.51 5.36
N SER A 13 10.92 -50.75 6.55
CA SER A 13 10.74 -49.70 7.56
C SER A 13 12.02 -49.64 8.39
N ILE A 14 13.11 -49.21 7.76
CA ILE A 14 14.30 -48.80 8.50
C ILE A 14 13.90 -47.52 9.21
N SER A 15 13.64 -47.62 10.52
CA SER A 15 13.61 -46.48 11.41
C SER A 15 14.96 -45.79 11.30
N VAL A 16 15.05 -44.76 10.45
CA VAL A 16 16.26 -43.94 10.34
C VAL A 16 16.36 -43.16 11.64
N PHE A 17 17.13 -43.70 12.59
CA PHE A 17 17.52 -42.96 13.78
C PHE A 17 18.44 -41.83 13.33
N SER A 18 17.89 -40.60 13.28
CA SER A 18 18.68 -39.40 13.04
C SER A 18 19.74 -39.27 14.15
N GLN A 19 21.02 -39.33 13.76
CA GLN A 19 22.13 -39.06 14.66
C GLN A 19 22.19 -37.55 14.92
N LYS A 20 22.34 -37.14 16.18
CA LYS A 20 22.58 -35.73 16.50
C LYS A 20 23.94 -35.32 15.92
N SER A 21 23.97 -34.23 15.16
CA SER A 21 25.15 -33.74 14.45
C SER A 21 26.16 -32.98 15.34
N PHE A 22 25.86 -32.80 16.63
CA PHE A 22 26.68 -32.03 17.55
C PHE A 22 27.04 -32.81 18.82
N PRO A 23 28.26 -32.63 19.36
CA PRO A 23 28.66 -33.22 20.61
C PRO A 23 27.84 -32.62 21.77
N ASN A 24 27.29 -33.48 22.63
CA ASN A 24 26.67 -33.03 23.87
C ASN A 24 27.78 -32.84 24.92
N ASN A 25 27.97 -31.62 25.41
CA ASN A 25 28.86 -31.37 26.53
C ASN A 25 28.12 -31.63 27.85
N GLY A 26 28.04 -32.91 28.25
CA GLY A 26 27.35 -33.36 29.46
C GLY A 26 26.69 -34.73 29.32
N VAL A 27 25.96 -35.13 30.36
CA VAL A 27 25.23 -36.41 30.38
C VAL A 27 24.08 -36.38 29.38
N LYS A 28 23.99 -37.40 28.52
CA LYS A 28 22.90 -37.56 27.57
C LYS A 28 21.61 -37.93 28.32
N SER A 29 20.69 -36.98 28.45
CA SER A 29 19.32 -37.28 28.90
C SER A 29 18.52 -37.84 27.72
N THR A 30 17.89 -38.99 27.92
CA THR A 30 16.92 -39.61 27.01
C THR A 30 15.48 -39.45 27.51
N PHE A 31 15.28 -38.66 28.55
CA PHE A 31 13.96 -38.44 29.14
C PHE A 31 13.16 -37.45 28.29
N SER A 32 12.04 -37.91 27.77
CA SER A 32 11.07 -37.15 26.98
C SER A 32 9.83 -36.99 27.84
N THR A 33 9.57 -35.76 28.30
CA THR A 33 8.48 -35.49 29.24
C THR A 33 7.16 -35.42 28.48
N ILE A 34 6.15 -36.15 28.98
CA ILE A 34 4.78 -36.05 28.51
C ILE A 34 4.03 -35.08 29.44
N TYR A 35 3.38 -34.07 28.87
CA TYR A 35 2.46 -33.20 29.59
C TYR A 35 1.03 -33.52 29.19
N ALA A 36 0.13 -33.52 30.17
CA ALA A 36 -1.30 -33.71 29.98
C ALA A 36 -2.06 -32.51 30.51
N PHE A 37 -2.66 -31.72 29.62
CA PHE A 37 -3.52 -30.60 29.99
C PHE A 37 -4.96 -31.08 30.00
N THR A 38 -5.57 -31.15 31.18
CA THR A 38 -6.91 -31.74 31.37
C THR A 38 -7.96 -30.68 31.68
N ASN A 39 -9.21 -30.96 31.35
CA ASN A 39 -10.38 -30.10 31.60
C ASN A 39 -10.31 -28.73 30.89
N ALA A 40 -9.75 -28.69 29.67
CA ALA A 40 -9.68 -27.46 28.89
C ALA A 40 -10.94 -27.22 28.04
N ASN A 41 -11.26 -25.96 27.75
CA ASN A 41 -12.00 -25.62 26.53
C ASN A 41 -11.01 -25.65 25.36
N LEU A 42 -10.87 -26.80 24.72
CA LEU A 42 -9.82 -27.10 23.76
C LEU A 42 -10.28 -26.73 22.34
N ILE A 43 -9.72 -25.64 21.81
CA ILE A 43 -9.94 -25.18 20.45
C ILE A 43 -8.86 -25.80 19.57
N ILE A 44 -9.21 -26.88 18.86
CA ILE A 44 -8.25 -27.64 18.05
C ILE A 44 -7.95 -26.93 16.74
N SER A 45 -8.98 -26.37 16.12
CA SER A 45 -8.92 -25.63 14.86
C SER A 45 -10.05 -24.60 14.85
N PRO A 46 -10.09 -23.67 13.87
CA PRO A 46 -11.21 -22.75 13.72
C PRO A 46 -12.60 -23.42 13.62
N GLU A 47 -12.65 -24.71 13.30
CA GLU A 47 -13.88 -25.48 13.09
C GLU A 47 -14.20 -26.46 14.21
N LYS A 48 -13.26 -26.70 15.13
CA LYS A 48 -13.36 -27.80 16.09
C LYS A 48 -12.98 -27.36 17.50
N GLU A 49 -13.97 -27.43 18.38
CA GLU A 49 -13.86 -27.21 19.82
C GLU A 49 -14.26 -28.46 20.58
N ILE A 50 -13.58 -28.71 21.71
CA ILE A 50 -13.89 -29.77 22.67
C ILE A 50 -13.95 -29.18 24.07
N ILE A 51 -15.14 -29.22 24.67
CA ILE A 51 -15.34 -28.83 26.07
C ILE A 51 -14.84 -29.97 26.98
N ASN A 52 -14.14 -29.62 28.06
CA ASN A 52 -13.47 -30.57 28.95
C ASN A 52 -12.47 -31.49 28.22
N GLY A 53 -11.79 -30.97 27.20
CA GLY A 53 -10.80 -31.68 26.42
C GLY A 53 -9.51 -31.97 27.19
N ILE A 54 -8.77 -32.96 26.68
CA ILE A 54 -7.43 -33.34 27.10
C ILE A 54 -6.47 -33.14 25.92
N LEU A 55 -5.43 -32.33 26.14
CA LEU A 55 -4.31 -32.18 25.20
C LEU A 55 -3.08 -32.88 25.78
N LEU A 56 -2.50 -33.81 25.02
CA LEU A 56 -1.24 -34.46 25.34
C LEU A 56 -0.15 -33.98 24.39
N ILE A 57 0.97 -33.54 24.98
CA ILE A 57 2.18 -33.23 24.24
C ILE A 57 3.35 -34.07 24.75
N GLN A 58 4.27 -34.36 23.85
CA GLN A 58 5.54 -35.00 24.15
C GLN A 58 6.65 -34.31 23.38
N ASP A 59 7.60 -33.74 24.12
CA ASP A 59 8.62 -32.82 23.59
C ASP A 59 7.95 -31.73 22.72
N ASP A 60 8.28 -31.65 21.44
CA ASP A 60 7.78 -30.63 20.52
C ASP A 60 6.52 -31.04 19.74
N LYS A 61 5.90 -32.17 20.06
CA LYS A 61 4.77 -32.72 19.28
C LYS A 61 3.51 -32.92 20.10
N ILE A 62 2.38 -32.75 19.42
CA ILE A 62 1.06 -33.14 19.92
C ILE A 62 0.88 -34.63 19.66
N ILE A 63 0.56 -35.40 20.70
CA ILE A 63 0.38 -36.86 20.61
C ILE A 63 -1.09 -37.27 20.77
N ALA A 64 -1.93 -36.44 21.38
CA ALA A 64 -3.37 -36.64 21.46
C ALA A 64 -4.10 -35.31 21.76
N ALA A 65 -5.31 -35.14 21.22
CA ALA A 65 -6.18 -33.99 21.47
C ALA A 65 -7.65 -34.43 21.34
N ASP A 66 -8.28 -34.82 22.45
CA ASP A 66 -9.66 -35.32 22.47
C ASP A 66 -10.32 -35.15 23.85
N SER A 67 -11.63 -35.38 23.94
CA SER A 67 -12.42 -35.47 25.17
C SER A 67 -12.06 -36.66 26.04
N ILE A 68 -11.60 -37.77 25.44
CA ILE A 68 -11.24 -39.01 26.12
C ILE A 68 -9.88 -39.47 25.61
N VAL A 69 -8.86 -39.36 26.46
CA VAL A 69 -7.48 -39.76 26.14
C VAL A 69 -6.89 -40.53 27.31
N ASP A 70 -6.28 -41.68 27.02
CA ASP A 70 -5.51 -42.44 28.02
C ASP A 70 -4.22 -41.70 28.36
N ILE A 71 -4.16 -41.08 29.54
CA ILE A 71 -2.97 -40.34 30.01
C ILE A 71 -1.86 -41.36 30.38
N PRO A 72 -0.68 -41.31 29.72
CA PRO A 72 0.40 -42.23 30.00
C PRO A 72 0.91 -42.14 31.44
N LYS A 73 1.30 -43.28 32.02
CA LYS A 73 1.89 -43.32 33.38
C LYS A 73 3.19 -42.51 33.41
N GLY A 74 3.26 -41.53 34.32
CA GLY A 74 4.41 -40.63 34.47
C GLY A 74 4.29 -39.30 33.72
N ALA A 75 3.17 -39.05 33.03
CA ALA A 75 2.88 -37.73 32.47
C ALA A 75 2.71 -36.68 33.59
N ILE A 76 3.17 -35.46 33.34
CA ILE A 76 2.92 -34.30 34.19
C ILE A 76 1.52 -33.78 33.88
N ILE A 77 0.59 -33.98 34.81
CA ILE A 77 -0.79 -33.54 34.65
C ILE A 77 -0.91 -32.08 35.11
N LYS A 78 -1.37 -31.23 34.20
CA LYS A 78 -1.78 -29.84 34.47
C LYS A 78 -3.29 -29.74 34.29
N ASP A 79 -4.02 -29.62 35.39
CA ASP A 79 -5.45 -29.33 35.33
C ASP A 79 -5.68 -27.84 35.06
N VAL A 80 -6.26 -27.52 33.89
CA VAL A 80 -6.48 -26.13 33.49
C VAL A 80 -7.88 -25.62 33.85
N LYS A 81 -8.73 -26.42 34.52
CA LYS A 81 -9.99 -26.01 35.17
C LYS A 81 -10.94 -25.16 34.30
N GLY A 82 -11.13 -25.50 33.03
CA GLY A 82 -12.01 -24.77 32.11
C GLY A 82 -11.37 -23.57 31.41
N ASP A 83 -10.07 -23.32 31.61
CA ASP A 83 -9.31 -22.39 30.77
C ASP A 83 -9.40 -22.82 29.29
N TYR A 84 -9.19 -21.86 28.40
CA TYR A 84 -9.19 -22.10 26.96
C TYR A 84 -7.79 -22.44 26.46
N ILE A 85 -7.70 -23.41 25.56
CA ILE A 85 -6.46 -23.74 24.85
C ILE A 85 -6.69 -23.51 23.36
N TYR A 86 -5.86 -22.65 22.75
CA TYR A 86 -5.87 -22.36 21.30
C TYR A 86 -4.53 -22.73 20.68
N PRO A 87 -4.45 -23.00 19.35
CA PRO A 87 -3.16 -22.99 18.66
C PRO A 87 -2.50 -21.62 18.82
N SER A 88 -1.18 -21.59 19.02
CA SER A 88 -0.45 -20.30 19.04
C SER A 88 -0.48 -19.68 17.64
N PHE A 89 -0.45 -18.35 17.61
CA PHE A 89 -0.57 -17.60 16.37
C PHE A 89 0.72 -17.67 15.54
N ILE A 90 0.59 -17.41 14.23
CA ILE A 90 1.67 -17.40 13.26
C ILE A 90 1.70 -16.04 12.57
N ASP A 91 2.84 -15.34 12.64
CA ASP A 91 3.06 -14.07 11.94
C ASP A 91 3.86 -14.34 10.66
N LEU A 92 3.38 -13.89 9.50
CA LEU A 92 4.06 -14.06 8.22
C LEU A 92 4.94 -12.87 7.81
N TYR A 93 5.09 -11.84 8.64
CA TYR A 93 5.91 -10.69 8.29
C TYR A 93 6.60 -10.07 9.51
N SER A 94 7.89 -10.38 9.68
CA SER A 94 8.73 -9.82 10.75
C SER A 94 10.19 -9.64 10.33
N ASP A 95 10.96 -8.91 11.13
CA ASP A 95 12.43 -8.85 11.12
C ASP A 95 13.04 -9.53 12.36
N TYR A 96 12.27 -10.40 13.04
CA TYR A 96 12.63 -11.04 14.29
C TYR A 96 13.97 -11.79 14.21
N GLY A 97 14.88 -11.49 15.14
CA GLY A 97 16.17 -12.18 15.25
C GLY A 97 17.14 -11.91 14.09
N LEU A 98 16.87 -10.89 13.26
CA LEU A 98 17.74 -10.46 12.16
C LEU A 98 18.40 -9.11 12.48
N PRO A 99 19.61 -8.87 11.95
CA PRO A 99 20.26 -7.57 12.09
C PRO A 99 19.47 -6.49 11.35
N LYS A 100 19.35 -5.32 11.96
CA LYS A 100 18.80 -4.14 11.29
C LYS A 100 19.84 -3.52 10.37
N GLU A 101 19.39 -3.17 9.16
CA GLU A 101 20.25 -2.49 8.20
C GLU A 101 20.59 -1.08 8.65
N LYS A 102 21.84 -0.70 8.43
CA LYS A 102 22.34 0.63 8.74
C LYS A 102 22.48 1.38 7.44
N ARG A 103 21.79 2.51 7.34
CA ARG A 103 22.01 3.46 6.25
C ARG A 103 23.46 3.94 6.30
N GLY A 104 24.13 3.94 5.14
CA GLY A 104 25.48 4.46 5.01
C GLY A 104 25.56 5.95 5.40
N GLU A 105 26.78 6.44 5.64
CA GLU A 105 26.98 7.87 5.84
C GLU A 105 26.54 8.66 4.61
N TYR A 106 25.75 9.71 4.84
CA TYR A 106 25.29 10.58 3.76
C TYR A 106 26.48 11.17 3.00
N ASN A 107 26.50 10.97 1.68
CA ASN A 107 27.50 11.55 0.80
C ASN A 107 26.82 12.60 -0.10
N TYR A 108 27.38 13.81 -0.10
CA TYR A 108 26.91 14.88 -0.98
C TYR A 108 27.02 14.53 -2.47
N ARG A 109 27.97 13.67 -2.86
CA ARG A 109 28.13 13.23 -4.24
C ARG A 109 27.24 12.02 -4.54
N PRO A 110 26.51 12.03 -5.68
CA PRO A 110 25.67 10.91 -6.08
C PRO A 110 26.50 9.67 -6.40
N GLN A 111 25.96 8.51 -6.04
CA GLN A 111 26.53 7.21 -6.35
C GLN A 111 25.72 6.56 -7.50
N TYR A 112 26.34 6.40 -8.67
CA TYR A 112 25.67 5.78 -9.84
C TYR A 112 25.98 4.28 -9.97
N GLU A 113 27.23 3.90 -9.69
CA GLU A 113 27.69 2.50 -9.71
C GLU A 113 27.42 1.80 -8.39
N SER A 114 27.27 0.48 -8.41
CA SER A 114 27.15 -0.32 -7.19
C SER A 114 28.49 -0.46 -6.47
N ASN A 115 28.46 -0.32 -5.15
CA ASN A 115 29.60 -0.57 -4.26
C ASN A 115 29.68 -2.04 -3.79
N LYS A 116 28.78 -2.91 -4.26
CA LYS A 116 28.74 -4.31 -3.89
C LYS A 116 29.80 -5.10 -4.66
N ASN A 117 30.85 -5.53 -3.96
CA ASN A 117 31.94 -6.30 -4.55
C ASN A 117 31.50 -7.74 -4.86
N GLY A 118 31.86 -8.24 -6.04
CA GLY A 118 31.62 -9.63 -6.46
C GLY A 118 30.73 -9.74 -7.70
N ALA A 119 30.44 -10.97 -8.11
CA ALA A 119 29.60 -11.27 -9.27
C ALA A 119 28.10 -11.17 -8.94
N PHE A 120 27.67 -10.06 -8.36
CA PHE A 120 26.28 -9.81 -7.95
C PHE A 120 25.54 -8.93 -8.96
N HIS A 121 24.25 -8.72 -8.75
CA HIS A 121 23.47 -7.74 -9.51
C HIS A 121 24.12 -6.35 -9.48
N TRP A 122 24.04 -5.63 -10.60
CA TRP A 122 24.64 -4.30 -10.76
C TRP A 122 23.96 -3.22 -9.90
N ASN A 123 22.73 -3.48 -9.43
CA ASN A 123 21.97 -2.61 -8.55
C ASN A 123 21.96 -3.14 -7.12
N GLN A 124 22.35 -2.30 -6.14
CA GLN A 124 22.44 -2.69 -4.72
C GLN A 124 21.10 -2.95 -4.05
N SER A 125 20.01 -2.46 -4.63
CA SER A 125 18.65 -2.68 -4.14
C SER A 125 18.15 -4.10 -4.49
N ILE A 126 18.91 -4.87 -5.27
CA ILE A 126 18.61 -6.25 -5.66
C ILE A 126 19.60 -7.19 -4.96
N HIS A 127 19.11 -7.95 -3.99
CA HIS A 127 19.92 -8.91 -3.25
C HIS A 127 19.13 -10.20 -2.92
N PRO A 128 18.67 -10.93 -3.96
CA PRO A 128 17.99 -12.23 -3.79
C PRO A 128 18.88 -13.30 -3.14
N GLU A 129 20.20 -13.11 -3.12
CA GLU A 129 21.13 -14.03 -2.47
C GLU A 129 21.14 -13.98 -0.94
N ILE A 130 20.44 -13.03 -0.32
CA ILE A 130 20.32 -12.99 1.14
C ILE A 130 19.47 -14.18 1.61
N ASN A 131 20.09 -15.01 2.46
CA ASN A 131 19.40 -16.08 3.16
C ASN A 131 19.24 -15.71 4.64
N SER A 132 18.03 -15.40 5.07
CA SER A 132 17.77 -14.92 6.42
C SER A 132 18.08 -15.99 7.49
N ALA A 133 18.04 -17.28 7.14
CA ALA A 133 18.42 -18.36 8.08
C ALA A 133 19.92 -18.32 8.46
N GLU A 134 20.79 -17.79 7.60
CA GLU A 134 22.24 -17.70 7.87
C GLU A 134 22.58 -16.58 8.86
N GLN A 135 21.70 -15.60 9.02
CA GLN A 135 21.89 -14.43 9.88
C GLN A 135 21.00 -14.45 11.13
N PHE A 136 20.08 -15.41 11.21
CA PHE A 136 19.13 -15.53 12.30
C PHE A 136 19.80 -15.87 13.62
N VAL A 137 19.48 -15.09 14.65
CA VAL A 137 19.89 -15.32 16.04
C VAL A 137 18.66 -15.15 16.93
N TYR A 138 18.46 -16.09 17.87
CA TYR A 138 17.35 -15.99 18.80
C TYR A 138 17.49 -14.73 19.68
N ASP A 139 16.49 -13.84 19.62
CA ASP A 139 16.40 -12.64 20.47
C ASP A 139 15.28 -12.81 21.50
N ASN A 140 15.65 -12.97 22.78
CA ASN A 140 14.67 -13.17 23.84
C ASN A 140 13.73 -11.98 24.03
N LYS A 141 14.25 -10.75 23.92
CA LYS A 141 13.47 -9.53 24.17
C LYS A 141 12.43 -9.31 23.07
N GLN A 142 12.83 -9.55 21.82
CA GLN A 142 11.88 -9.48 20.71
C GLN A 142 10.87 -10.64 20.78
N ALA A 143 11.31 -11.84 21.14
CA ALA A 143 10.41 -13.00 21.28
C ALA A 143 9.32 -12.75 22.32
N GLU A 144 9.65 -12.13 23.47
CA GLU A 144 8.67 -11.76 24.51
C GLU A 144 7.52 -10.93 23.96
N ASN A 145 7.77 -9.99 23.04
CA ASN A 145 6.72 -9.17 22.44
C ASN A 145 5.69 -10.02 21.67
N TYR A 146 6.17 -10.96 20.86
CA TYR A 146 5.31 -11.88 20.10
C TYR A 146 4.61 -12.90 21.00
N ILE A 147 5.36 -13.49 21.94
CA ILE A 147 4.86 -14.50 22.89
C ILE A 147 3.72 -13.92 23.74
N ASN A 148 3.88 -12.69 24.23
CA ASN A 148 2.88 -12.00 25.05
C ASN A 148 1.61 -11.66 24.26
N SER A 149 1.71 -11.56 22.93
CA SER A 149 0.59 -11.36 22.00
C SER A 149 0.02 -12.68 21.46
N GLY A 150 0.52 -13.83 21.92
CA GLY A 150 -0.01 -15.17 21.60
C GLY A 150 0.63 -15.85 20.39
N PHE A 151 1.65 -15.25 19.78
CA PHE A 151 2.39 -15.86 18.67
C PHE A 151 3.37 -16.92 19.17
N GLY A 152 3.52 -18.01 18.40
CA GLY A 152 4.50 -19.07 18.67
C GLY A 152 5.49 -19.31 17.53
N VAL A 153 5.15 -18.83 16.34
CA VAL A 153 5.93 -18.97 15.11
C VAL A 153 5.90 -17.65 14.34
N VAL A 154 7.04 -17.27 13.76
CA VAL A 154 7.15 -16.07 12.91
C VAL A 154 7.96 -16.38 11.66
N LEU A 155 7.57 -15.78 10.55
CA LEU A 155 8.36 -15.69 9.32
C LEU A 155 9.19 -14.41 9.38
N SER A 156 10.51 -14.58 9.45
CA SER A 156 11.46 -13.48 9.58
C SER A 156 12.28 -13.31 8.30
N HIS A 157 12.43 -12.07 7.84
CA HIS A 157 13.24 -11.73 6.69
C HIS A 157 13.87 -10.36 6.82
N LYS A 158 14.95 -10.15 6.07
CA LYS A 158 15.58 -8.83 5.96
C LYS A 158 14.71 -7.91 5.11
N GLN A 159 14.20 -6.84 5.74
CA GLN A 159 13.31 -5.84 5.12
C GLN A 159 14.10 -4.71 4.44
N ASP A 160 15.00 -5.06 3.52
CA ASP A 160 15.85 -4.14 2.77
C ASP A 160 15.79 -4.47 1.28
N GLY A 161 15.82 -3.48 0.40
CA GLY A 161 15.81 -3.66 -1.05
C GLY A 161 14.46 -4.04 -1.70
N ILE A 162 14.50 -4.13 -3.03
CA ILE A 162 13.37 -4.47 -3.91
C ILE A 162 13.21 -5.98 -4.05
N SER A 163 14.31 -6.72 -4.23
CA SER A 163 14.36 -8.18 -4.12
C SER A 163 15.20 -8.57 -2.92
N ARG A 164 14.55 -9.11 -1.88
CA ARG A 164 15.10 -9.17 -0.52
C ARG A 164 15.71 -10.52 -0.13
N GLY A 165 15.59 -11.53 -0.99
CA GLY A 165 16.05 -12.89 -0.74
C GLY A 165 15.04 -13.72 0.04
N THR A 166 15.50 -14.74 0.76
CA THR A 166 14.64 -15.74 1.40
C THR A 166 14.36 -15.45 2.87
N ALA A 167 13.13 -15.70 3.28
CA ALA A 167 12.65 -15.65 4.65
C ALA A 167 12.84 -16.98 5.39
N VAL A 168 13.11 -16.91 6.68
CA VAL A 168 13.24 -18.06 7.59
C VAL A 168 12.00 -18.17 8.47
N LEU A 169 11.42 -19.37 8.56
CA LEU A 169 10.32 -19.65 9.47
C LEU A 169 10.89 -20.22 10.78
N VAL A 170 10.61 -19.54 11.89
CA VAL A 170 11.19 -19.88 13.20
C VAL A 170 10.14 -19.97 14.28
N SER A 171 10.35 -20.88 15.22
CA SER A 171 9.64 -20.92 16.49
C SER A 171 10.23 -19.90 17.47
N LEU A 172 9.38 -19.31 18.29
CA LEU A 172 9.76 -18.41 19.40
C LEU A 172 10.17 -19.19 20.67
N ALA A 173 10.48 -20.48 20.56
CA ALA A 173 10.94 -21.29 21.68
C ALA A 173 12.33 -20.85 22.14
N ASN A 174 12.51 -20.66 23.45
CA ASN A 174 13.83 -20.36 24.04
C ASN A 174 14.76 -21.58 23.99
N GLN A 175 15.26 -21.87 22.79
CA GLN A 175 16.18 -22.94 22.46
C GLN A 175 17.24 -22.42 21.49
N LYS A 176 18.28 -23.23 21.28
CA LYS A 176 19.24 -22.97 20.20
C LYS A 176 18.56 -22.99 18.83
N GLU A 177 19.09 -22.20 17.92
CA GLU A 177 18.58 -21.92 16.58
C GLU A 177 18.35 -23.20 15.77
N GLN A 178 19.19 -24.23 15.94
CA GLN A 178 19.03 -25.53 15.26
C GLN A 178 17.75 -26.29 15.67
N LYS A 179 17.09 -25.88 16.75
CA LYS A 179 15.80 -26.43 17.19
C LYS A 179 14.62 -25.51 16.91
N THR A 180 14.87 -24.22 16.68
CA THR A 180 13.82 -23.22 16.48
C THR A 180 13.53 -22.97 15.00
N VAL A 181 14.53 -23.10 14.11
CA VAL A 181 14.31 -23.02 12.65
C VAL A 181 13.43 -24.19 12.20
N ILE A 182 12.28 -23.88 11.60
CA ILE A 182 11.29 -24.84 11.09
C ILE A 182 11.51 -25.07 9.59
N ASN A 183 11.77 -23.99 8.86
CA ASN A 183 12.07 -23.97 7.44
C ASN A 183 13.06 -22.82 7.18
N ASP A 184 14.22 -23.13 6.60
CA ASP A 184 15.30 -22.18 6.35
C ASP A 184 15.05 -21.28 5.13
N LYS A 185 14.14 -21.68 4.24
CA LYS A 185 13.73 -20.94 3.04
C LYS A 185 12.22 -21.10 2.81
N ALA A 186 11.43 -20.44 3.64
CA ALA A 186 9.98 -20.60 3.64
C ALA A 186 9.27 -19.71 2.60
N ALA A 187 9.86 -18.58 2.24
CA ALA A 187 9.32 -17.66 1.24
C ALA A 187 10.45 -16.82 0.62
N SER A 188 10.20 -16.17 -0.51
CA SER A 188 11.02 -15.07 -1.02
C SER A 188 10.28 -13.74 -0.86
N CYS A 189 11.00 -12.65 -0.66
CA CYS A 189 10.41 -11.37 -0.28
C CYS A 189 10.75 -10.24 -1.25
N PHE A 190 9.76 -9.38 -1.51
CA PHE A 190 9.81 -8.27 -2.46
C PHE A 190 9.21 -7.00 -1.90
N SER A 191 9.61 -5.86 -2.46
CA SER A 191 8.95 -4.58 -2.25
C SER A 191 9.27 -3.61 -3.40
N PHE A 192 8.55 -2.49 -3.48
CA PHE A 192 8.99 -1.40 -4.35
C PHE A 192 10.07 -0.51 -3.71
N LYS A 193 10.34 -0.63 -2.40
CA LYS A 193 11.29 0.25 -1.69
C LYS A 193 12.72 -0.19 -1.98
N LYS A 194 13.60 0.76 -2.28
CA LYS A 194 15.03 0.47 -2.53
C LYS A 194 15.84 0.16 -1.26
N GLY A 195 15.25 0.39 -0.09
CA GLY A 195 15.89 0.15 1.19
C GLY A 195 17.02 1.14 1.49
N VAL A 196 18.10 0.67 2.09
CA VAL A 196 19.23 1.52 2.52
C VAL A 196 20.23 1.84 1.39
N SER A 197 19.97 1.37 0.17
CA SER A 197 20.82 1.63 -1.00
C SER A 197 21.00 3.13 -1.25
N MET A 198 22.26 3.57 -1.33
CA MET A 198 22.62 4.94 -1.70
C MET A 198 22.82 5.12 -3.20
N GLN A 199 22.69 4.04 -3.98
CA GLN A 199 22.74 4.12 -5.44
C GLN A 199 21.57 4.98 -5.93
N LYS A 200 21.84 5.84 -6.91
CA LYS A 200 20.85 6.80 -7.38
C LYS A 200 19.66 6.14 -8.09
N TYR A 201 19.90 5.10 -8.89
CA TYR A 201 18.82 4.33 -9.52
C TYR A 201 18.38 3.18 -8.60
N PRO A 202 17.07 2.98 -8.35
CA PRO A 202 15.99 3.88 -8.73
C PRO A 202 15.84 5.07 -7.75
N SER A 203 15.32 6.19 -8.23
CA SER A 203 14.90 7.34 -7.40
C SER A 203 13.39 7.52 -7.34
N SER A 204 12.62 6.76 -8.13
CA SER A 204 11.17 6.87 -8.25
C SER A 204 10.48 5.51 -8.12
N LEU A 205 9.16 5.52 -7.88
CA LEU A 205 8.37 4.28 -7.86
C LEU A 205 8.37 3.58 -9.23
N MET A 206 8.22 4.33 -10.33
CA MET A 206 8.27 3.79 -11.69
C MET A 206 9.64 3.16 -12.00
N GLY A 207 10.74 3.74 -11.52
CA GLY A 207 12.08 3.14 -11.62
C GLY A 207 12.20 1.84 -10.82
N SER A 208 11.62 1.76 -9.61
CA SER A 208 11.58 0.51 -8.85
C SER A 208 10.79 -0.59 -9.56
N ILE A 209 9.68 -0.24 -10.21
CA ILE A 209 8.85 -1.18 -11.00
C ILE A 209 9.64 -1.68 -12.20
N ALA A 210 10.22 -0.78 -13.00
CA ALA A 210 10.99 -1.14 -14.18
C ALA A 210 12.22 -1.99 -13.83
N LEU A 211 12.95 -1.65 -12.75
CA LEU A 211 14.06 -2.46 -12.25
C LEU A 211 13.63 -3.88 -11.88
N LEU A 212 12.47 -4.02 -11.26
CA LEU A 212 11.93 -5.33 -10.88
C LEU A 212 11.50 -6.13 -12.12
N LYS A 213 10.80 -5.52 -13.09
CA LYS A 213 10.45 -6.17 -14.36
C LYS A 213 11.71 -6.64 -15.11
N GLN A 214 12.72 -5.77 -15.22
CA GLN A 214 13.99 -6.11 -15.87
C GLN A 214 14.72 -7.23 -15.13
N LEU A 215 14.65 -7.29 -13.79
CA LEU A 215 15.21 -8.41 -13.02
C LEU A 215 14.57 -9.75 -13.41
N PHE A 216 13.24 -9.82 -13.57
CA PHE A 216 12.57 -11.05 -14.00
C PHE A 216 13.02 -11.48 -15.41
N LEU A 217 13.04 -10.55 -16.36
CA LEU A 217 13.52 -10.79 -17.73
C LEU A 217 14.97 -11.28 -17.75
N ASP A 218 15.83 -10.63 -16.97
CA ASP A 218 17.25 -10.96 -16.88
C ASP A 218 17.49 -12.32 -16.25
N ALA A 219 16.77 -12.64 -15.17
CA ALA A 219 16.88 -13.92 -14.48
C ALA A 219 16.45 -15.09 -15.38
N TYR A 220 15.37 -14.92 -16.14
CA TYR A 220 14.90 -15.88 -17.13
C TYR A 220 15.91 -16.06 -18.28
N TRP A 221 16.41 -14.96 -18.84
CA TRP A 221 17.43 -15.02 -19.89
C TRP A 221 18.70 -15.71 -19.39
N TYR A 222 19.14 -15.35 -18.18
CA TYR A 222 20.34 -15.89 -17.54
C TYR A 222 20.26 -17.41 -17.36
N GLN A 223 19.11 -17.97 -16.97
CA GLN A 223 18.89 -19.42 -16.81
C GLN A 223 19.17 -20.20 -18.11
N ASN A 224 18.98 -19.57 -19.26
CA ASN A 224 19.15 -20.16 -20.59
C ASN A 224 20.49 -19.80 -21.25
N SER A 225 21.31 -18.96 -20.61
CA SER A 225 22.58 -18.45 -21.15
C SER A 225 23.80 -19.08 -20.45
N ASN A 226 24.96 -19.10 -21.11
CA ASN A 226 26.22 -19.65 -20.55
C ASN A 226 27.39 -18.62 -20.53
N ASN A 227 27.09 -17.33 -20.59
CA ASN A 227 28.10 -16.32 -20.91
C ASN A 227 28.87 -15.79 -19.69
N THR A 228 28.20 -15.52 -18.57
CA THR A 228 28.80 -14.92 -17.38
C THR A 228 28.20 -15.52 -16.11
N THR A 229 28.93 -15.47 -14.99
CA THR A 229 28.40 -15.90 -13.69
C THR A 229 27.78 -14.71 -12.97
N ASN A 230 26.55 -14.87 -12.47
CA ASN A 230 25.89 -13.90 -11.61
C ASN A 230 25.22 -14.61 -10.41
N LEU A 231 25.72 -14.34 -9.21
CA LEU A 231 25.25 -14.96 -7.96
C LEU A 231 23.84 -14.51 -7.59
N SER A 232 23.45 -13.28 -7.92
CA SER A 232 22.10 -12.78 -7.65
C SER A 232 21.07 -13.45 -8.56
N PHE A 233 21.33 -13.58 -9.86
CA PHE A 233 20.42 -14.33 -10.75
C PHE A 233 20.35 -15.82 -10.40
N ASN A 234 21.47 -16.45 -10.04
CA ASN A 234 21.48 -17.83 -9.53
C ASN A 234 20.57 -17.97 -8.29
N ALA A 235 20.70 -17.06 -7.32
CA ALA A 235 19.89 -17.10 -6.11
C ALA A 235 18.41 -16.88 -6.41
N PHE A 236 18.10 -15.92 -7.29
CA PHE A 236 16.74 -15.62 -7.73
C PHE A 236 16.05 -16.82 -8.38
N ASN A 237 16.74 -17.50 -9.31
CA ASN A 237 16.17 -18.66 -9.98
C ASN A 237 15.98 -19.86 -9.03
N ASN A 238 16.81 -19.98 -7.98
CA ASN A 238 16.68 -21.03 -6.98
C ASN A 238 15.52 -20.82 -5.98
N GLN A 239 14.91 -19.64 -5.96
CA GLN A 239 13.78 -19.30 -5.08
C GLN A 239 12.45 -19.15 -5.84
N PHE A 240 12.41 -19.46 -7.13
CA PHE A 240 11.24 -19.26 -7.99
C PHE A 240 10.02 -20.08 -7.53
N ASP A 241 10.24 -21.30 -7.02
CA ASP A 241 9.14 -22.17 -6.54
C ASP A 241 8.70 -21.87 -5.09
N LEU A 242 9.29 -20.86 -4.44
CA LEU A 242 8.91 -20.47 -3.07
C LEU A 242 7.68 -19.56 -3.09
N PRO A 243 6.83 -19.58 -2.05
CA PRO A 243 5.85 -18.52 -1.84
C PRO A 243 6.50 -17.13 -1.92
N HIS A 244 5.89 -16.18 -2.63
CA HIS A 244 6.42 -14.83 -2.81
C HIS A 244 5.65 -13.82 -1.97
N VAL A 245 6.30 -13.19 -1.00
CA VAL A 245 5.69 -12.13 -0.17
C VAL A 245 6.06 -10.76 -0.73
N PHE A 246 5.07 -9.91 -1.01
CA PHE A 246 5.28 -8.57 -1.55
C PHE A 246 4.75 -7.48 -0.59
N GLU A 247 5.62 -6.59 -0.13
CA GLU A 247 5.22 -5.45 0.71
C GLU A 247 4.61 -4.32 -0.11
N THR A 248 3.40 -3.90 0.26
CA THR A 248 2.74 -2.69 -0.27
C THR A 248 2.82 -1.51 0.70
N SER A 249 2.68 -0.32 0.15
CA SER A 249 2.69 0.96 0.88
C SER A 249 1.51 1.87 0.51
N LEU A 250 0.98 1.72 -0.70
CA LEU A 250 -0.20 2.42 -1.22
C LEU A 250 -1.26 1.40 -1.61
N VAL A 251 -2.54 1.75 -1.50
CA VAL A 251 -3.64 0.87 -1.94
C VAL A 251 -3.58 0.62 -3.46
N THR A 252 -3.01 1.56 -4.21
CA THR A 252 -2.76 1.39 -5.66
C THR A 252 -1.64 0.42 -5.99
N ASP A 253 -0.81 0.01 -5.02
CA ASP A 253 0.24 -0.98 -5.25
C ASP A 253 -0.34 -2.37 -5.59
N TYR A 254 -1.56 -2.69 -5.16
CA TYR A 254 -2.22 -3.96 -5.52
C TYR A 254 -2.37 -4.12 -7.04
N ASN A 255 -2.79 -3.07 -7.75
CA ASN A 255 -2.92 -3.10 -9.20
C ASN A 255 -1.56 -3.18 -9.91
N ARG A 256 -0.55 -2.47 -9.39
CA ARG A 256 0.84 -2.51 -9.92
C ARG A 256 1.42 -3.91 -9.81
N ILE A 257 1.22 -4.56 -8.66
CA ILE A 257 1.67 -5.93 -8.44
C ILE A 257 0.88 -6.89 -9.33
N TYR A 258 -0.43 -6.65 -9.52
CA TYR A 258 -1.24 -7.43 -10.46
C TYR A 258 -0.73 -7.40 -11.89
N GLN A 259 -0.33 -6.23 -12.39
CA GLN A 259 0.26 -6.13 -13.73
C GLN A 259 1.56 -6.94 -13.85
N ILE A 260 2.42 -6.89 -12.83
CA ILE A 260 3.67 -7.69 -12.81
C ILE A 260 3.35 -9.19 -12.71
N SER A 261 2.40 -9.55 -11.86
CA SER A 261 1.95 -10.93 -11.64
C SER A 261 1.38 -11.56 -12.91
N ASP A 262 0.54 -10.82 -13.64
CA ASP A 262 -0.03 -11.24 -14.93
C ASP A 262 1.04 -11.30 -16.04
N GLU A 263 1.94 -10.32 -16.10
CA GLU A 263 3.02 -10.26 -17.10
C GLU A 263 4.04 -11.41 -16.96
N PHE A 264 4.40 -11.77 -15.72
CA PHE A 264 5.45 -12.76 -15.44
C PHE A 264 4.92 -14.12 -14.96
N GLU A 265 3.61 -14.29 -14.85
CA GLU A 265 2.93 -15.50 -14.32
C GLU A 265 3.42 -15.89 -12.92
N ILE A 266 3.44 -14.93 -11.99
CA ILE A 266 3.94 -15.12 -10.62
C ILE A 266 2.87 -14.77 -9.60
N ASP A 267 2.58 -15.70 -8.70
CA ASP A 267 1.63 -15.50 -7.61
C ASP A 267 2.29 -14.84 -6.39
N PHE A 268 1.64 -13.81 -5.86
CA PHE A 268 2.11 -13.09 -4.67
C PHE A 268 1.16 -13.24 -3.47
N ILE A 269 1.74 -13.29 -2.28
CA ILE A 269 1.10 -13.01 -0.99
C ILE A 269 1.40 -11.56 -0.65
N ILE A 270 0.36 -10.75 -0.51
CA ILE A 270 0.52 -9.30 -0.37
C ILE A 270 0.56 -8.91 1.10
N LYS A 271 1.67 -8.33 1.58
CA LYS A 271 1.65 -7.61 2.85
C LYS A 271 0.95 -6.28 2.63
N GLY A 272 -0.26 -6.18 3.18
CA GLY A 272 -1.16 -5.05 3.03
C GLY A 272 -0.72 -3.81 3.80
N ASN A 273 -1.49 -2.74 3.62
CA ASN A 273 -1.24 -1.44 4.25
C ASN A 273 -2.40 -1.00 5.17
N GLY A 274 -3.45 -1.82 5.32
CA GLY A 274 -4.58 -1.55 6.19
C GLY A 274 -5.68 -0.68 5.59
N LYS A 275 -5.61 -0.34 4.29
CA LYS A 275 -6.58 0.50 3.56
C LYS A 275 -7.25 -0.23 2.40
N GLU A 276 -7.23 -1.55 2.39
CA GLU A 276 -7.76 -2.39 1.32
C GLU A 276 -9.25 -2.10 1.04
N TYR A 277 -10.03 -1.76 2.07
CA TYR A 277 -11.43 -1.35 1.94
C TYR A 277 -11.68 -0.18 0.97
N GLU A 278 -10.68 0.67 0.67
CA GLU A 278 -10.84 1.80 -0.26
C GLU A 278 -11.03 1.35 -1.72
N ARG A 279 -10.58 0.14 -2.05
CA ARG A 279 -10.56 -0.42 -3.41
C ARG A 279 -10.98 -1.88 -3.42
N ILE A 280 -11.92 -2.26 -2.53
CA ILE A 280 -12.26 -3.66 -2.27
C ILE A 280 -12.72 -4.44 -3.50
N GLU A 281 -13.47 -3.81 -4.41
CA GLU A 281 -13.93 -4.46 -5.64
C GLU A 281 -12.77 -4.79 -6.58
N GLU A 282 -11.78 -3.91 -6.70
CA GLU A 282 -10.56 -4.13 -7.49
C GLU A 282 -9.72 -5.24 -6.83
N ILE A 283 -9.46 -5.15 -5.53
CA ILE A 283 -8.65 -6.12 -4.79
C ILE A 283 -9.28 -7.52 -4.81
N ARG A 284 -10.61 -7.63 -4.76
CA ARG A 284 -11.32 -8.91 -4.90
C ARG A 284 -11.04 -9.58 -6.23
N SER A 285 -10.88 -8.81 -7.31
CA SER A 285 -10.63 -9.34 -8.66
C SER A 285 -9.22 -9.91 -8.85
N TYR A 286 -8.27 -9.53 -8.00
CA TYR A 286 -6.88 -10.01 -8.08
C TYR A 286 -6.64 -11.32 -7.31
N GLU A 287 -7.57 -11.71 -6.44
CA GLU A 287 -7.55 -12.97 -5.67
C GLU A 287 -6.31 -13.21 -4.79
N TYR A 288 -5.55 -12.16 -4.46
CA TYR A 288 -4.36 -12.28 -3.62
C TYR A 288 -4.69 -12.65 -2.15
N PRO A 289 -3.89 -13.54 -1.54
CA PRO A 289 -3.83 -13.65 -0.09
C PRO A 289 -3.16 -12.41 0.54
N ILE A 290 -3.68 -11.95 1.67
CA ILE A 290 -3.25 -10.69 2.31
C ILE A 290 -2.68 -10.92 3.72
N ILE A 291 -1.46 -10.46 3.98
CA ILE A 291 -0.90 -10.32 5.33
C ILE A 291 -1.28 -8.92 5.84
N LEU A 292 -2.29 -8.85 6.71
CA LEU A 292 -2.93 -7.61 7.13
C LEU A 292 -2.36 -7.09 8.47
N PRO A 293 -1.78 -5.88 8.50
CA PRO A 293 -1.41 -5.23 9.75
C PRO A 293 -2.66 -4.76 10.52
N LEU A 294 -2.69 -5.00 11.83
CA LEU A 294 -3.74 -4.50 12.72
C LEU A 294 -3.38 -3.13 13.33
N ASN A 295 -2.85 -2.22 12.52
CA ASN A 295 -2.48 -0.87 12.96
C ASN A 295 -3.60 0.13 12.66
N PHE A 296 -4.40 0.46 13.67
CA PHE A 296 -5.50 1.41 13.55
C PHE A 296 -5.09 2.81 14.02
N PRO A 297 -5.55 3.88 13.35
CA PRO A 297 -5.24 5.25 13.74
C PRO A 297 -5.80 5.59 15.12
N LEU A 298 -5.02 6.36 15.89
CA LEU A 298 -5.41 6.91 17.18
C LEU A 298 -6.46 8.02 17.03
N ASN A 299 -7.14 8.34 18.13
CA ASN A 299 -8.05 9.49 18.20
C ASN A 299 -7.26 10.80 18.03
N TYR A 300 -7.84 11.79 17.33
CA TYR A 300 -7.20 13.10 17.20
C TYR A 300 -7.52 14.00 18.40
N GLU A 301 -6.50 14.70 18.90
CA GLU A 301 -6.65 15.78 19.88
C GLU A 301 -7.24 17.01 19.19
N ILE A 302 -8.52 17.28 19.43
CA ILE A 302 -9.23 18.43 18.85
C ILE A 302 -9.66 19.33 20.01
N ASN A 303 -8.79 20.27 20.36
CA ASN A 303 -8.94 21.19 21.49
C ASN A 303 -9.48 22.56 21.05
N ASN A 304 -9.34 22.92 19.76
CA ASN A 304 -9.80 24.20 19.21
C ASN A 304 -10.39 24.07 17.78
N PRO A 305 -11.12 25.09 17.30
CA PRO A 305 -11.69 25.09 15.95
C PRO A 305 -10.67 25.01 14.82
N GLU A 306 -9.49 25.60 14.97
CA GLU A 306 -8.44 25.62 13.95
C GLU A 306 -7.89 24.21 13.66
N GLU A 307 -7.71 23.39 14.70
CA GLU A 307 -7.35 21.97 14.58
C GLU A 307 -8.43 21.19 13.83
N SER A 308 -9.71 21.48 14.10
CA SER A 308 -10.81 20.92 13.31
C SER A 308 -10.70 21.33 11.84
N ASP A 309 -10.35 22.58 11.52
CA ASP A 309 -10.23 23.04 10.12
C ASP A 309 -9.10 22.33 9.36
N ILE A 310 -7.95 22.15 10.00
CA ILE A 310 -6.78 21.44 9.43
C ILE A 310 -7.09 19.96 9.17
N LEU A 311 -7.86 19.32 10.06
CA LEU A 311 -8.14 17.89 9.96
C LEU A 311 -8.98 17.56 8.70
N THR A 312 -8.37 16.84 7.76
CA THR A 312 -9.03 16.53 6.49
C THR A 312 -10.09 15.45 6.64
N LEU A 313 -11.12 15.48 5.79
CA LEU A 313 -12.16 14.44 5.78
C LEU A 313 -11.57 13.06 5.47
N SER A 314 -10.50 12.98 4.68
CA SER A 314 -9.80 11.72 4.38
C SER A 314 -9.25 11.05 5.65
N LYS A 315 -8.59 11.83 6.52
CA LYS A 315 -8.05 11.33 7.81
C LYS A 315 -9.16 10.84 8.73
N LEU A 316 -10.26 11.58 8.81
CA LEU A 316 -11.43 11.21 9.62
C LEU A 316 -12.11 9.93 9.13
N LYS A 317 -12.26 9.78 7.80
CA LYS A 317 -12.83 8.55 7.22
C LYS A 317 -11.90 7.35 7.41
N TYR A 318 -10.58 7.52 7.29
CA TYR A 318 -9.60 6.49 7.64
C TYR A 318 -9.76 6.05 9.09
N TRP A 319 -9.85 7.00 10.02
CA TRP A 319 -10.09 6.71 11.44
C TRP A 319 -11.35 5.89 11.69
N GLU A 320 -12.47 6.26 11.07
CA GLU A 320 -13.73 5.56 11.32
C GLU A 320 -13.76 4.16 10.67
N THR A 321 -13.12 3.98 9.52
CA THR A 321 -13.30 2.80 8.66
C THR A 321 -12.21 1.73 8.86
N ALA A 322 -10.97 2.11 9.17
CA ALA A 322 -9.85 1.16 9.27
C ALA A 322 -10.12 -0.05 10.18
N PRO A 323 -10.79 0.09 11.35
CA PRO A 323 -11.12 -1.07 12.19
C PRO A 323 -12.11 -2.08 11.59
N PHE A 324 -12.85 -1.70 10.55
CA PHE A 324 -13.74 -2.60 9.81
C PHE A 324 -13.03 -3.38 8.71
N ASN A 325 -11.79 -3.02 8.35
CA ASN A 325 -11.08 -3.60 7.22
C ASN A 325 -11.03 -5.15 7.26
N PRO A 326 -10.66 -5.81 8.38
CA PRO A 326 -10.67 -7.28 8.43
C PRO A 326 -12.03 -7.91 8.14
N ARG A 327 -13.11 -7.28 8.61
CA ARG A 327 -14.48 -7.73 8.34
C ARG A 327 -14.82 -7.56 6.87
N ILE A 328 -14.48 -6.42 6.28
CA ILE A 328 -14.75 -6.13 4.87
C ILE A 328 -14.03 -7.14 3.97
N LEU A 329 -12.78 -7.51 4.28
CA LEU A 329 -12.06 -8.57 3.58
C LEU A 329 -12.78 -9.92 3.71
N SER A 330 -13.16 -10.31 4.93
CA SER A 330 -13.89 -11.57 5.18
C SER A 330 -15.23 -11.63 4.42
N GLU A 331 -16.06 -10.58 4.50
CA GLU A 331 -17.36 -10.52 3.82
C GLU A 331 -17.23 -10.52 2.27
N ASN A 332 -16.06 -10.16 1.73
CA ASN A 332 -15.74 -10.22 0.31
C ASN A 332 -15.00 -11.50 -0.11
N GLY A 333 -14.82 -12.47 0.80
CA GLY A 333 -14.21 -13.77 0.50
C GLY A 333 -12.70 -13.73 0.27
N LEU A 334 -12.01 -12.67 0.71
CA LEU A 334 -10.57 -12.56 0.58
C LEU A 334 -9.86 -13.36 1.68
N ASN A 335 -8.82 -14.10 1.29
CA ASN A 335 -7.96 -14.81 2.24
C ASN A 335 -7.00 -13.83 2.91
N PHE A 336 -6.97 -13.80 4.24
CA PHE A 336 -6.01 -12.96 4.97
C PHE A 336 -5.47 -13.62 6.23
N CYS A 337 -4.29 -13.19 6.65
CA CYS A 337 -3.71 -13.48 7.96
C CYS A 337 -3.26 -12.18 8.64
N PHE A 338 -3.09 -12.17 9.97
CA PHE A 338 -2.67 -10.96 10.69
C PHE A 338 -1.16 -10.91 10.92
N THR A 339 -0.63 -9.68 11.01
CA THR A 339 0.76 -9.43 11.41
C THR A 339 0.84 -8.35 12.48
N MET A 340 1.87 -8.43 13.32
CA MET A 340 2.28 -7.38 14.26
C MET A 340 3.09 -6.26 13.59
N SER A 341 3.49 -6.42 12.33
CA SER A 341 4.17 -5.37 11.58
C SER A 341 3.36 -4.06 11.61
N ASP A 342 4.09 -2.95 11.55
CA ASP A 342 3.58 -1.57 11.53
C ASP A 342 2.95 -1.08 12.83
N LEU A 343 2.72 -1.94 13.83
CA LEU A 343 2.28 -1.50 15.15
C LEU A 343 3.35 -0.65 15.82
N GLU A 344 2.95 0.52 16.35
CA GLU A 344 3.83 1.32 17.20
C GLU A 344 4.16 0.60 18.52
N LYS A 345 3.16 -0.09 19.08
CA LYS A 345 3.27 -0.86 20.32
C LYS A 345 2.84 -2.30 20.08
N PRO A 346 3.76 -3.28 20.22
CA PRO A 346 3.44 -4.70 20.10
C PRO A 346 2.28 -5.17 20.99
N SER A 347 2.10 -4.53 22.16
CA SER A 347 1.03 -4.82 23.11
C SER A 347 -0.38 -4.48 22.62
N ASP A 348 -0.52 -3.64 21.59
CA ASP A 348 -1.83 -3.26 21.04
C ASP A 348 -2.43 -4.32 20.13
N PHE A 349 -1.68 -5.36 19.75
CA PHE A 349 -2.16 -6.39 18.82
C PHE A 349 -3.49 -7.03 19.25
N ILE A 350 -3.55 -7.60 20.46
CA ILE A 350 -4.78 -8.24 20.99
C ILE A 350 -5.91 -7.22 21.16
N LYS A 351 -5.59 -5.98 21.54
CA LYS A 351 -6.57 -4.88 21.64
C LYS A 351 -7.20 -4.60 20.27
N ASN A 352 -6.39 -4.45 19.23
CA ASN A 352 -6.85 -4.14 17.87
C ASN A 352 -7.56 -5.33 17.22
N LEU A 353 -7.11 -6.56 17.48
CA LEU A 353 -7.83 -7.78 17.11
C LEU A 353 -9.25 -7.77 17.68
N ARG A 354 -9.40 -7.49 18.98
CA ARG A 354 -10.72 -7.37 19.63
C ARG A 354 -11.53 -6.21 19.08
N THR A 355 -10.90 -5.09 18.74
CA THR A 355 -11.59 -3.98 18.06
C THR A 355 -12.20 -4.44 16.74
N SER A 356 -11.48 -5.24 15.96
CA SER A 356 -12.00 -5.83 14.70
C SER A 356 -13.21 -6.73 14.95
N ILE A 357 -13.17 -7.55 16.01
CA ILE A 357 -14.31 -8.37 16.44
C ILE A 357 -15.51 -7.50 16.86
N LYS A 358 -15.28 -6.41 17.61
CA LYS A 358 -16.34 -5.44 17.96
C LYS A 358 -16.95 -4.80 16.71
N LYS A 359 -16.17 -4.66 15.63
CA LYS A 359 -16.64 -4.18 14.32
C LYS A 359 -17.33 -5.24 13.47
N GLY A 360 -17.41 -6.47 13.95
CA GLY A 360 -18.19 -7.56 13.37
C GLY A 360 -17.37 -8.61 12.62
N LEU A 361 -16.03 -8.60 12.70
CA LEU A 361 -15.24 -9.75 12.29
C LEU A 361 -15.63 -10.96 13.16
N THR A 362 -15.83 -12.14 12.57
CA THR A 362 -16.18 -13.32 13.35
C THR A 362 -14.94 -13.87 14.07
N LYS A 363 -15.12 -14.46 15.26
CA LYS A 363 -14.03 -15.10 16.01
C LYS A 363 -13.39 -16.24 15.23
N LYS A 364 -14.21 -16.95 14.44
CA LYS A 364 -13.78 -18.04 13.57
C LYS A 364 -12.83 -17.54 12.49
N ASP A 365 -13.20 -16.50 11.74
CA ASP A 365 -12.35 -15.93 10.69
C ASP A 365 -11.06 -15.36 11.30
N ALA A 366 -11.17 -14.70 12.46
CA ALA A 366 -10.01 -14.21 13.19
C ALA A 366 -9.06 -15.34 13.59
N LEU A 367 -9.57 -16.47 14.10
CA LEU A 367 -8.75 -17.63 14.43
C LEU A 367 -8.12 -18.25 13.18
N HIS A 368 -8.86 -18.36 12.08
CA HIS A 368 -8.34 -18.80 10.78
C HIS A 368 -7.14 -17.95 10.35
N ALA A 369 -7.31 -16.62 10.39
CA ALA A 369 -6.30 -15.64 10.02
C ALA A 369 -5.07 -15.63 10.94
N LEU A 370 -5.18 -16.13 12.17
CA LEU A 370 -4.05 -16.23 13.11
C LEU A 370 -3.31 -17.57 13.03
N THR A 371 -3.92 -18.62 12.45
CA THR A 371 -3.44 -20.00 12.63
C THR A 371 -3.37 -20.79 11.32
N LEU A 372 -4.50 -21.28 10.81
CA LEU A 372 -4.52 -22.19 9.66
C LEU A 372 -4.19 -21.49 8.34
N THR A 373 -4.71 -20.28 8.13
CA THR A 373 -4.41 -19.50 6.91
C THR A 373 -2.92 -19.22 6.77
N PRO A 374 -2.22 -18.60 7.75
CA PRO A 374 -0.80 -18.34 7.59
C PRO A 374 0.03 -19.62 7.46
N ALA A 375 -0.33 -20.72 8.11
CA ALA A 375 0.36 -22.00 7.91
C ALA A 375 0.23 -22.53 6.48
N THR A 376 -0.96 -22.40 5.88
CA THR A 376 -1.24 -22.86 4.51
C THR A 376 -0.50 -22.02 3.46
N LEU A 377 -0.45 -20.70 3.65
CA LEU A 377 0.20 -19.78 2.69
C LEU A 377 1.70 -20.03 2.49
N ILE A 378 2.37 -20.63 3.48
CA ILE A 378 3.79 -20.99 3.40
C ILE A 378 4.01 -22.51 3.29
N ASN A 379 2.97 -23.29 2.99
CA ASN A 379 3.01 -24.75 2.85
C ASN A 379 3.46 -25.51 4.12
N GLU A 380 3.00 -25.08 5.30
CA GLU A 380 3.38 -25.61 6.62
C GLU A 380 2.20 -26.10 7.46
N GLU A 381 1.00 -26.20 6.88
CA GLU A 381 -0.23 -26.63 7.53
C GLU A 381 -0.17 -28.08 8.06
N ASN A 382 0.73 -28.91 7.50
CA ASN A 382 0.98 -30.27 7.99
C ASN A 382 1.79 -30.29 9.30
N ARG A 383 2.47 -29.19 9.65
CA ARG A 383 3.30 -29.08 10.86
C ARG A 383 2.75 -28.07 11.87
N LEU A 384 1.95 -27.09 11.42
CA LEU A 384 1.53 -25.91 12.19
C LEU A 384 0.02 -25.62 12.02
N GLY A 385 -0.46 -24.59 12.71
CA GLY A 385 -1.79 -23.99 12.50
C GLY A 385 -2.96 -24.64 13.24
N THR A 386 -2.82 -25.84 13.79
CA THR A 386 -3.89 -26.52 14.55
C THR A 386 -3.31 -27.44 15.63
N LEU A 387 -4.14 -27.87 16.58
CA LEU A 387 -3.77 -28.81 17.64
C LEU A 387 -4.04 -30.29 17.28
N GLU A 388 -3.63 -30.68 16.07
CA GLU A 388 -3.84 -32.04 15.58
C GLU A 388 -2.63 -32.94 15.89
N ILE A 389 -2.89 -34.25 16.00
CA ILE A 389 -1.87 -35.25 16.31
C ILE A 389 -0.75 -35.20 15.26
N GLY A 390 0.50 -35.17 15.73
CA GLY A 390 1.71 -35.13 14.90
C GLY A 390 2.22 -33.73 14.59
N LYS A 391 1.41 -32.68 14.74
CA LYS A 391 1.82 -31.28 14.57
C LYS A 391 2.66 -30.79 15.76
N LYS A 392 3.34 -29.65 15.56
CA LYS A 392 4.16 -29.05 16.62
C LYS A 392 3.30 -28.56 17.78
N ALA A 393 3.79 -28.76 19.00
CA ALA A 393 3.17 -28.30 20.24
C ALA A 393 3.32 -26.78 20.41
N ASN A 394 2.51 -26.03 19.65
CA ASN A 394 2.40 -24.58 19.69
C ASN A 394 0.98 -24.19 20.11
N PHE A 395 0.77 -23.79 21.38
CA PHE A 395 -0.54 -23.43 21.90
C PHE A 395 -0.48 -22.38 23.01
N ILE A 396 -1.56 -21.61 23.16
CA ILE A 396 -1.74 -20.67 24.26
C ILE A 396 -2.79 -21.19 25.24
N ILE A 397 -2.60 -20.90 26.53
CA ILE A 397 -3.57 -21.15 27.60
C ILE A 397 -4.11 -19.80 28.06
N CYS A 398 -5.42 -19.62 27.97
CA CYS A 398 -6.11 -18.37 28.24
C CYS A 398 -7.14 -18.51 29.36
N SER A 399 -7.31 -17.46 30.17
CA SER A 399 -8.30 -17.42 31.25
C SER A 399 -9.76 -17.59 30.80
N SER A 400 -10.04 -17.16 29.57
CA SER A 400 -11.35 -17.20 28.91
C SER A 400 -11.12 -17.00 27.41
N ASP A 401 -12.18 -16.80 26.63
CA ASP A 401 -12.09 -16.53 25.19
C ASP A 401 -11.17 -15.33 24.88
N ILE A 402 -10.13 -15.57 24.07
CA ILE A 402 -9.10 -14.58 23.72
C ILE A 402 -9.66 -13.42 22.89
N PHE A 403 -10.72 -13.63 22.12
CA PHE A 403 -11.36 -12.62 21.28
C PHE A 403 -12.31 -11.70 22.06
N GLU A 404 -12.51 -11.97 23.34
CA GLU A 404 -13.35 -11.18 24.24
C GLU A 404 -12.52 -10.50 25.34
N ASN A 405 -12.33 -11.18 26.47
CA ASN A 405 -11.67 -10.66 27.67
C ASN A 405 -10.55 -11.58 28.20
N GLY A 406 -10.23 -12.67 27.49
CA GLY A 406 -9.23 -13.66 27.88
C GLY A 406 -7.84 -13.08 28.08
N LYS A 407 -7.17 -13.49 29.15
CA LYS A 407 -5.76 -13.17 29.39
C LYS A 407 -4.93 -14.41 29.09
N ILE A 408 -3.87 -14.26 28.28
CA ILE A 408 -2.93 -15.35 28.01
C ILE A 408 -2.13 -15.59 29.30
N TYR A 409 -2.26 -16.77 29.89
CA TYR A 409 -1.45 -17.20 31.03
C TYR A 409 -0.12 -17.78 30.57
N GLU A 410 -0.19 -18.74 29.65
CA GLU A 410 0.96 -19.45 29.13
C GLU A 410 0.93 -19.44 27.61
N ASN A 411 2.09 -19.34 26.97
CA ASN A 411 2.25 -19.59 25.55
C ASN A 411 3.33 -20.65 25.39
N TRP A 412 2.92 -21.81 24.90
CA TRP A 412 3.79 -22.96 24.66
C TRP A 412 4.31 -22.89 23.24
N THR A 413 5.62 -22.79 23.09
CA THR A 413 6.28 -22.70 21.79
C THR A 413 7.24 -23.87 21.64
N ASN A 414 7.03 -24.70 20.62
CA ASN A 414 7.79 -25.93 20.38
C ASN A 414 7.82 -26.87 21.60
N GLY A 415 6.72 -26.93 22.36
CA GLY A 415 6.62 -27.70 23.60
C GLY A 415 7.29 -27.08 24.82
N ILE A 416 7.81 -25.85 24.74
CA ILE A 416 8.37 -25.11 25.87
C ILE A 416 7.35 -24.12 26.42
N GLN A 417 7.14 -24.16 27.73
CA GLN A 417 6.31 -23.22 28.45
C GLN A 417 6.95 -21.84 28.52
N ASN A 418 6.22 -20.81 28.11
CA ASN A 418 6.51 -19.41 28.42
C ASN A 418 5.36 -18.84 29.26
N ILE A 419 5.68 -18.32 30.45
CA ILE A 419 4.70 -17.72 31.35
C ILE A 419 4.51 -16.25 30.94
N VAL A 420 3.33 -15.91 30.43
CA VAL A 420 2.96 -14.55 30.02
C VAL A 420 2.30 -13.82 31.19
N ASN A 421 1.36 -14.49 31.85
CA ASN A 421 0.70 -13.99 33.04
C ASN A 421 0.60 -15.11 34.08
N GLU A 422 1.06 -14.84 35.30
CA GLU A 422 0.89 -15.79 36.40
C GLU A 422 -0.60 -16.04 36.67
N LYS A 423 -0.98 -17.33 36.66
CA LYS A 423 -2.30 -17.79 37.09
C LYS A 423 -2.30 -17.83 38.61
N THR A 424 -3.12 -17.00 39.24
CA THR A 424 -3.23 -16.99 40.70
C THR A 424 -4.06 -18.18 41.15
N GLU A 425 -3.43 -19.13 41.83
CA GLU A 425 -4.09 -20.37 42.27
C GLU A 425 -5.07 -20.17 43.44
N ASN A 426 -4.90 -19.09 44.22
CA ASN A 426 -5.71 -18.79 45.41
C ASN A 426 -6.19 -17.34 45.41
N ASP A 427 -7.48 -17.10 45.22
CA ASP A 427 -8.07 -15.77 45.44
C ASP A 427 -8.10 -15.49 46.94
N VAL A 428 -7.27 -14.52 47.37
CA VAL A 428 -7.16 -14.09 48.76
C VAL A 428 -8.07 -12.90 49.09
N ARG A 429 -8.92 -12.46 48.16
CA ARG A 429 -9.86 -11.38 48.39
C ARG A 429 -11.03 -11.86 49.26
N GLY A 430 -11.55 -10.98 50.10
CA GLY A 430 -12.63 -11.31 51.04
C GLY A 430 -12.65 -10.44 52.29
N TYR A 431 -13.57 -10.79 53.18
CA TYR A 431 -13.68 -10.21 54.51
C TYR A 431 -12.95 -11.13 55.50
N TYR A 432 -12.18 -10.53 56.41
CA TYR A 432 -11.30 -11.24 57.31
C TYR A 432 -11.45 -10.75 58.74
N THR A 433 -11.44 -11.70 59.68
CA THR A 433 -11.29 -11.41 61.10
C THR A 433 -9.83 -11.60 61.49
N PHE A 434 -9.15 -10.49 61.80
CA PHE A 434 -7.80 -10.47 62.37
C PHE A 434 -7.84 -10.70 63.88
N THR A 435 -6.98 -11.58 64.36
CA THR A 435 -6.80 -11.90 65.79
C THR A 435 -5.32 -11.89 66.13
N ALA A 436 -4.93 -11.08 67.11
CA ALA A 436 -3.59 -11.11 67.72
C ALA A 436 -3.73 -10.83 69.22
N GLU A 437 -3.16 -11.69 70.07
CA GLU A 437 -3.31 -11.60 71.53
C GLU A 437 -4.80 -11.47 71.96
N ASN A 438 -5.20 -10.31 72.50
CA ASN A 438 -6.58 -9.98 72.90
C ASN A 438 -7.28 -8.98 71.95
N ILE A 439 -6.69 -8.70 70.78
CA ILE A 439 -7.19 -7.74 69.82
C ILE A 439 -7.89 -8.49 68.67
N ARG A 440 -9.14 -8.08 68.40
CA ARG A 440 -9.92 -8.56 67.26
C ARG A 440 -10.27 -7.37 66.36
N LYS A 441 -9.97 -7.48 65.07
CA LYS A 441 -10.19 -6.42 64.06
C LYS A 441 -10.80 -7.02 62.79
N THR A 442 -11.51 -6.22 62.03
CA THR A 442 -12.08 -6.65 60.74
C THR A 442 -11.30 -6.01 59.61
N PHE A 443 -10.93 -6.83 58.63
CA PHE A 443 -10.20 -6.41 57.45
C PHE A 443 -11.00 -6.76 56.20
N THR A 444 -10.85 -5.93 55.16
CA THR A 444 -11.32 -6.23 53.81
C THR A 444 -10.14 -6.24 52.88
N VAL A 445 -9.96 -7.34 52.13
CA VAL A 445 -8.98 -7.45 51.06
C VAL A 445 -9.72 -7.39 49.73
N THR A 446 -9.61 -6.27 49.03
CA THR A 446 -10.30 -5.96 47.76
C THR A 446 -9.29 -5.70 46.63
N GLY A 447 -9.76 -5.30 45.44
CA GLY A 447 -8.92 -4.89 44.33
C GLY A 447 -8.67 -5.97 43.28
N GLU A 448 -7.76 -5.67 42.35
CA GLU A 448 -7.30 -6.64 41.35
C GLU A 448 -6.29 -7.59 41.98
N VAL A 449 -6.23 -8.83 41.49
CA VAL A 449 -5.40 -9.89 42.06
C VAL A 449 -3.90 -9.51 42.14
N ARG A 450 -3.41 -8.65 41.25
CA ARG A 450 -2.04 -8.12 41.25
C ARG A 450 -1.86 -6.79 42.01
N LYS A 451 -2.95 -6.16 42.41
CA LYS A 451 -2.97 -4.86 43.10
C LYS A 451 -4.07 -4.88 44.15
N LEU A 452 -3.86 -5.73 45.15
CA LEU A 452 -4.77 -5.87 46.28
C LEU A 452 -4.78 -4.59 47.11
N LYS A 453 -5.92 -4.33 47.73
CA LYS A 453 -6.12 -3.25 48.70
C LYS A 453 -6.57 -3.90 50.00
N MET A 454 -5.80 -3.74 51.06
CA MET A 454 -6.17 -4.22 52.38
C MET A 454 -6.58 -3.04 53.25
N GLU A 455 -7.78 -3.09 53.80
CA GLU A 455 -8.33 -2.02 54.65
C GLU A 455 -8.82 -2.60 55.97
N GLU A 456 -8.41 -2.00 57.08
CA GLU A 456 -8.99 -2.28 58.41
C GLU A 456 -10.21 -1.39 58.62
N ILE A 457 -11.33 -2.00 59.04
CA ILE A 457 -12.57 -1.30 59.36
C ILE A 457 -12.56 -0.94 60.85
N THR A 458 -12.61 0.37 61.17
CA THR A 458 -12.69 0.87 62.55
C THR A 458 -14.13 1.17 62.98
N SER A 459 -14.35 1.36 64.28
CA SER A 459 -15.67 1.56 64.91
C SER A 459 -16.42 2.84 64.48
N ASP A 460 -15.73 3.78 63.85
CA ASP A 460 -16.20 5.11 63.43
C ASP A 460 -16.41 5.24 61.91
N SER A 461 -16.42 4.12 61.17
CA SER A 461 -16.55 4.07 59.70
C SER A 461 -15.40 4.70 58.91
N THR A 462 -14.28 5.02 59.57
CA THR A 462 -13.01 5.31 58.89
C THR A 462 -12.29 4.00 58.56
N SER A 463 -11.49 3.97 57.49
CA SER A 463 -10.70 2.79 57.14
C SER A 463 -9.21 3.11 57.17
N ILE A 464 -8.42 2.28 57.85
CA ILE A 464 -6.96 2.36 57.83
C ILE A 464 -6.48 1.55 56.63
N LYS A 465 -5.72 2.19 55.75
CA LYS A 465 -5.26 1.56 54.51
C LYS A 465 -3.91 0.91 54.72
N TYR A 466 -3.76 -0.28 54.14
CA TYR A 466 -2.52 -1.02 54.11
C TYR A 466 -2.09 -1.20 52.66
N GLU A 467 -0.84 -0.83 52.39
CA GLU A 467 -0.15 -1.25 51.17
C GLU A 467 0.20 -2.72 51.32
N ILE A 468 -0.08 -3.52 50.29
CA ILE A 468 0.12 -4.96 50.29
C ILE A 468 0.86 -5.39 49.03
N GLU A 469 1.90 -6.18 49.23
CA GLU A 469 2.62 -6.90 48.18
C GLU A 469 2.34 -8.39 48.35
N VAL A 470 2.06 -9.08 47.24
CA VAL A 470 1.73 -10.50 47.20
C VAL A 470 2.77 -11.24 46.39
N SER A 471 3.29 -12.34 46.92
CA SER A 471 4.18 -13.25 46.21
C SER A 471 3.79 -14.70 46.53
N GLY A 472 3.08 -15.33 45.59
CA GLY A 472 2.44 -16.64 45.81
C GLY A 472 1.42 -16.55 46.95
N ASN A 473 1.58 -17.42 47.96
CA ASN A 473 0.77 -17.40 49.18
C ASN A 473 1.30 -16.44 50.26
N ASN A 474 2.42 -15.75 50.04
CA ASN A 474 2.96 -14.80 51.02
C ASN A 474 2.45 -13.39 50.75
N ILE A 475 2.15 -12.66 51.83
CA ILE A 475 1.85 -11.24 51.81
C ILE A 475 2.84 -10.47 52.68
N ILE A 476 3.22 -9.29 52.21
CA ILE A 476 3.90 -8.27 52.98
C ILE A 476 2.97 -7.07 53.00
N PHE A 477 2.67 -6.54 54.17
CA PHE A 477 1.79 -5.38 54.29
C PHE A 477 2.37 -4.32 55.22
N ASN A 478 2.13 -3.06 54.89
CA ASN A 478 2.54 -1.92 55.69
C ASN A 478 1.40 -0.90 55.75
N SER A 479 1.35 -0.09 56.81
CA SER A 479 0.47 1.08 56.87
C SER A 479 1.23 2.26 57.44
N THR A 480 1.31 3.34 56.67
CA THR A 480 1.90 4.61 57.08
C THR A 480 1.08 5.30 58.16
N ASP A 481 -0.25 5.11 58.15
CA ASP A 481 -1.19 5.76 59.07
C ASP A 481 -0.94 5.35 60.53
N ILE A 482 -0.48 4.11 60.75
CA ILE A 482 -0.20 3.54 62.07
C ILE A 482 1.23 3.04 62.25
N SER A 483 2.11 3.28 61.27
CA SER A 483 3.52 2.86 61.26
C SER A 483 3.71 1.36 61.59
N LEU A 484 2.88 0.50 60.97
CA LEU A 484 2.90 -0.95 61.17
C LEU A 484 3.43 -1.65 59.92
N ARG A 485 4.21 -2.72 60.11
CA ARG A 485 4.66 -3.62 59.04
C ARG A 485 4.50 -5.08 59.45
N GLY A 486 4.07 -5.93 58.52
CA GLY A 486 3.85 -7.34 58.79
C GLY A 486 4.01 -8.23 57.57
N THR A 487 4.11 -9.53 57.82
CA THR A 487 4.16 -10.56 56.80
C THR A 487 3.30 -11.75 57.22
N ALA A 488 2.64 -12.39 56.26
CA ALA A 488 1.75 -13.51 56.50
C ALA A 488 1.79 -14.53 55.34
N TYR A 489 1.49 -15.78 55.66
CA TYR A 489 1.28 -16.86 54.70
C TYR A 489 -0.21 -17.24 54.66
N PHE A 490 -0.78 -17.32 53.46
CA PHE A 490 -2.17 -17.71 53.21
C PHE A 490 -2.29 -19.21 52.95
N SER A 491 -3.16 -19.88 53.70
CA SER A 491 -3.54 -21.27 53.46
C SER A 491 -4.98 -21.47 53.88
N ASP A 492 -5.78 -22.13 53.03
CA ASP A 492 -7.16 -22.56 53.35
C ASP A 492 -8.05 -21.45 53.95
N GLY A 493 -7.95 -20.23 53.41
CA GLY A 493 -8.73 -19.09 53.89
C GLY A 493 -8.18 -18.41 55.14
N ILE A 494 -6.97 -18.73 55.60
CA ILE A 494 -6.37 -18.15 56.79
C ILE A 494 -5.00 -17.55 56.44
N PHE A 495 -4.79 -16.28 56.77
CA PHE A 495 -3.45 -15.71 56.84
C PHE A 495 -2.86 -15.94 58.23
N THR A 496 -1.68 -16.56 58.30
CA THR A 496 -0.93 -16.71 59.54
C THR A 496 0.40 -15.99 59.41
N GLY A 497 0.73 -15.14 60.37
CA GLY A 497 1.85 -14.23 60.19
C GLY A 497 2.31 -13.53 61.46
N LYS A 498 3.19 -12.55 61.26
CA LYS A 498 3.64 -11.66 62.32
C LYS A 498 3.67 -10.21 61.84
N TYR A 499 3.37 -9.29 62.73
CA TYR A 499 3.59 -7.87 62.52
C TYR A 499 4.49 -7.29 63.61
N GLN A 500 5.18 -6.19 63.29
CA GLN A 500 6.02 -5.50 64.24
C GLN A 500 5.28 -4.30 64.84
N ASN A 501 5.21 -4.22 66.16
CA ASN A 501 4.61 -3.09 66.86
C ASN A 501 5.59 -1.90 66.95
N LEU A 502 5.12 -0.75 67.46
CA LEU A 502 5.92 0.48 67.61
C LEU A 502 7.14 0.32 68.55
N LYS A 503 7.20 -0.76 69.34
CA LYS A 503 8.33 -1.08 70.23
C LYS A 503 9.35 -2.02 69.58
N GLY A 504 9.11 -2.45 68.34
CA GLY A 504 9.98 -3.38 67.62
C GLY A 504 9.72 -4.87 67.92
N GLU A 505 8.70 -5.20 68.70
CA GLU A 505 8.36 -6.59 69.04
C GLU A 505 7.56 -7.24 67.91
N ASN A 506 7.86 -8.50 67.61
CA ASN A 506 7.13 -9.28 66.61
C ASN A 506 5.94 -10.00 67.25
N ILE A 507 4.72 -9.58 66.91
CA ILE A 507 3.47 -10.15 67.40
C ILE A 507 2.92 -11.11 66.35
N LEU A 508 2.63 -12.35 66.75
CA LEU A 508 1.97 -13.34 65.89
C LEU A 508 0.49 -13.01 65.76
N PHE A 509 -0.06 -13.17 64.56
CA PHE A 509 -1.47 -12.96 64.28
C PHE A 509 -2.03 -14.05 63.36
N SER A 510 -3.34 -14.18 63.37
CA SER A 510 -4.12 -14.97 62.41
C SER A 510 -5.26 -14.12 61.85
N MET A 511 -5.45 -14.13 60.52
CA MET A 511 -6.64 -13.57 59.88
C MET A 511 -7.43 -14.68 59.21
N THR A 512 -8.61 -14.98 59.74
CA THR A 512 -9.52 -15.99 59.17
C THR A 512 -10.49 -15.32 58.22
N ARG A 513 -10.64 -15.87 57.00
CA ARG A 513 -11.61 -15.37 56.02
C ARG A 513 -13.03 -15.70 56.48
N ASP A 514 -13.80 -14.66 56.75
CA ASP A 514 -15.19 -14.75 57.16
C ASP A 514 -16.10 -15.05 55.96
N SER A 515 -15.84 -14.40 54.82
CA SER A 515 -16.54 -14.64 53.56
C SER A 515 -15.70 -14.17 52.36
N LEU A 516 -15.96 -14.76 51.19
CA LEU A 516 -15.48 -14.21 49.92
C LEU A 516 -16.17 -12.88 49.65
N LEU A 517 -15.49 -11.98 48.94
CA LEU A 517 -16.20 -10.84 48.35
C LEU A 517 -17.26 -11.39 47.41
N GLN A 518 -18.50 -10.97 47.60
CA GLN A 518 -19.58 -11.28 46.70
C GLN A 518 -19.25 -10.53 45.39
N SER A 519 -18.61 -11.22 44.46
CA SER A 519 -18.46 -10.70 43.11
C SER A 519 -19.87 -10.73 42.52
N ASP A 520 -20.45 -9.56 42.32
CA ASP A 520 -21.40 -9.38 41.23
C ASP A 520 -20.61 -9.72 39.95
N GLU A 521 -20.53 -10.99 39.59
CA GLU A 521 -20.01 -11.42 38.29
C GLU A 521 -20.97 -10.87 37.24
N LYS A 522 -20.74 -9.61 36.87
CA LYS A 522 -21.35 -9.06 35.67
C LYS A 522 -20.78 -9.87 34.53
N GLU A 523 -21.66 -10.65 33.89
CA GLU A 523 -21.38 -11.33 32.64
C GLU A 523 -20.71 -10.33 31.68
N PHE A 524 -19.55 -10.71 31.14
CA PHE A 524 -18.85 -9.85 30.20
C PHE A 524 -19.69 -9.75 28.92
N LEU A 525 -20.25 -8.57 28.68
CA LEU A 525 -21.01 -8.30 27.46
C LEU A 525 -20.16 -7.43 26.52
N MET A 526 -19.72 -8.03 25.43
CA MET A 526 -19.02 -7.33 24.36
C MET A 526 -20.00 -6.41 23.61
N LYS A 527 -19.70 -5.10 23.59
CA LYS A 527 -20.47 -4.14 22.79
C LYS A 527 -19.99 -4.14 21.35
N TYR A 528 -20.90 -4.44 20.42
CA TYR A 528 -20.63 -4.46 19.00
C TYR A 528 -21.07 -3.14 18.34
N ASP A 529 -20.24 -2.65 17.41
CA ASP A 529 -20.54 -1.52 16.51
C ASP A 529 -20.35 -2.03 15.07
N THR A 530 -21.40 -2.65 14.53
CA THR A 530 -21.34 -3.42 13.28
C THR A 530 -21.75 -2.61 12.06
N ILE A 531 -22.04 -1.31 12.19
CA ILE A 531 -22.45 -0.48 11.06
C ILE A 531 -21.19 -0.01 10.34
N ILE A 532 -20.90 -0.62 9.18
CA ILE A 532 -19.80 -0.21 8.32
C ILE A 532 -20.07 1.23 7.83
N PRO A 533 -19.16 2.19 8.03
CA PRO A 533 -19.29 3.54 7.52
C PRO A 533 -19.40 3.56 5.99
N SER A 534 -20.05 4.58 5.43
CA SER A 534 -20.09 4.74 3.98
C SER A 534 -18.69 5.00 3.42
N ILE A 535 -18.18 4.09 2.60
CA ILE A 535 -16.93 4.21 1.87
C ILE A 535 -17.20 4.96 0.58
N TRP A 536 -16.37 5.97 0.27
CA TRP A 536 -16.53 6.79 -0.93
C TRP A 536 -15.41 6.51 -1.93
N THR A 537 -15.65 6.80 -3.21
CA THR A 537 -14.66 6.69 -4.29
C THR A 537 -14.39 8.06 -4.92
N PRO A 538 -13.22 8.67 -4.66
CA PRO A 538 -12.23 8.30 -3.63
C PRO A 538 -12.74 8.58 -2.20
N ASN A 539 -12.11 7.98 -1.18
CA ASN A 539 -12.59 8.02 0.21
C ASN A 539 -12.28 9.35 0.95
N LYS A 540 -12.61 10.47 0.30
CA LYS A 540 -12.28 11.84 0.75
C LYS A 540 -13.31 12.86 0.24
N ALA A 541 -13.06 14.15 0.49
CA ALA A 541 -13.92 15.23 0.02
C ALA A 541 -14.18 15.16 -1.50
N TYR A 542 -15.42 15.46 -1.89
CA TYR A 542 -15.99 15.29 -3.23
C TYR A 542 -16.00 13.85 -3.78
N GLY A 543 -15.70 12.85 -2.95
CA GLY A 543 -15.86 11.43 -3.29
C GLY A 543 -17.32 11.01 -3.44
N ASN A 544 -17.58 10.04 -4.31
CA ASN A 544 -18.93 9.54 -4.54
C ASN A 544 -19.23 8.33 -3.65
N ASN A 545 -20.46 8.23 -3.14
CA ASN A 545 -20.96 7.06 -2.43
C ASN A 545 -21.92 6.22 -3.31
N TYR A 546 -21.83 6.42 -4.62
CA TYR A 546 -22.61 5.77 -5.66
C TYR A 546 -21.78 5.70 -6.94
N SER A 547 -22.08 4.74 -7.81
CA SER A 547 -21.45 4.64 -9.13
C SER A 547 -22.01 5.69 -10.08
N ILE A 548 -21.14 6.33 -10.87
CA ILE A 548 -21.55 7.28 -11.91
C ILE A 548 -21.66 6.55 -13.25
N SER A 549 -22.86 6.54 -13.84
CA SER A 549 -23.13 5.97 -15.17
C SER A 549 -23.39 7.05 -16.21
N SER A 550 -23.15 6.72 -17.49
CA SER A 550 -23.61 7.57 -18.60
C SER A 550 -25.12 7.46 -18.72
N LEU A 551 -25.80 8.59 -18.93
CA LEU A 551 -27.23 8.64 -19.19
C LEU A 551 -27.47 9.16 -20.62
N PRO A 552 -28.53 8.68 -21.30
CA PRO A 552 -29.02 9.30 -22.52
C PRO A 552 -29.41 10.74 -22.21
N THR A 553 -28.79 11.71 -22.87
CA THR A 553 -28.97 13.14 -22.55
C THR A 553 -29.14 13.97 -23.81
N ILE A 554 -30.07 14.94 -23.77
CA ILE A 554 -30.18 16.02 -24.77
C ILE A 554 -29.89 17.36 -24.10
N PHE A 555 -28.90 18.06 -24.63
CA PHE A 555 -28.63 19.47 -24.34
C PHE A 555 -29.45 20.32 -25.31
N ARG A 556 -30.34 21.17 -24.81
CA ARG A 556 -31.27 21.95 -25.64
C ARG A 556 -30.79 23.38 -25.83
N ASN A 557 -30.89 23.88 -27.06
CA ASN A 557 -30.79 25.30 -27.40
C ASN A 557 -29.46 25.98 -26.98
N ALA A 558 -28.34 25.26 -27.10
CA ALA A 558 -27.02 25.79 -26.78
C ALA A 558 -26.41 26.62 -27.94
N THR A 559 -25.46 27.48 -27.60
CA THR A 559 -24.43 27.93 -28.56
C THR A 559 -23.30 26.91 -28.57
N VAL A 560 -23.23 26.09 -29.61
CA VAL A 560 -22.30 24.96 -29.72
C VAL A 560 -21.03 25.38 -30.47
N TRP A 561 -19.88 25.20 -29.82
CA TRP A 561 -18.57 25.34 -30.43
C TRP A 561 -18.17 23.98 -31.01
N THR A 562 -18.30 23.83 -32.33
CA THR A 562 -18.08 22.51 -32.95
C THR A 562 -16.61 22.14 -33.02
N ASN A 563 -15.69 23.11 -33.16
CA ASN A 563 -14.29 22.91 -33.59
C ASN A 563 -14.13 22.23 -34.96
N GLU A 564 -15.21 22.12 -35.72
CA GLU A 564 -15.22 21.61 -37.08
C GLU A 564 -15.42 22.77 -38.06
N ASN A 565 -15.69 22.48 -39.34
CA ASN A 565 -15.86 23.51 -40.37
C ASN A 565 -17.15 24.33 -40.19
N GLU A 566 -18.11 23.80 -39.45
CA GLU A 566 -19.38 24.45 -39.09
C GLU A 566 -19.17 25.62 -38.11
N GLY A 567 -18.03 25.68 -37.43
CA GLY A 567 -17.66 26.74 -36.49
C GLY A 567 -18.56 26.79 -35.26
N VAL A 568 -18.98 27.99 -34.87
CA VAL A 568 -19.89 28.20 -33.73
C VAL A 568 -21.33 28.30 -34.22
N ILE A 569 -22.20 27.38 -33.78
CA ILE A 569 -23.60 27.30 -34.20
C ILE A 569 -24.55 27.58 -33.03
N GLU A 570 -25.51 28.48 -33.25
CA GLU A 570 -26.47 28.89 -32.22
C GLU A 570 -27.77 28.09 -32.27
N ASN A 571 -28.50 28.07 -31.14
CA ASN A 571 -29.81 27.47 -30.96
C ASN A 571 -29.85 26.00 -31.39
N THR A 572 -28.82 25.25 -30.99
CA THR A 572 -28.59 23.88 -31.45
C THR A 572 -28.72 22.91 -30.28
N ASP A 573 -29.33 21.75 -30.58
CA ASP A 573 -29.46 20.65 -29.64
C ASP A 573 -28.34 19.63 -29.89
N VAL A 574 -27.80 19.04 -28.81
CA VAL A 574 -26.81 17.96 -28.88
C VAL A 574 -27.32 16.77 -28.07
N ALA A 575 -27.32 15.58 -28.66
CA ALA A 575 -27.70 14.35 -27.98
C ALA A 575 -26.49 13.44 -27.76
N ILE A 576 -26.39 12.86 -26.57
CA ILE A 576 -25.38 11.87 -26.20
C ILE A 576 -26.04 10.57 -25.70
N ASN A 577 -25.40 9.44 -25.99
CA ASN A 577 -25.79 8.12 -25.47
C ASN A 577 -24.57 7.20 -25.42
N ASP A 578 -24.49 6.35 -24.41
CA ASP A 578 -23.42 5.35 -24.23
C ASP A 578 -22.01 5.94 -24.44
N GLY A 579 -21.79 7.12 -23.87
CA GLY A 579 -20.52 7.84 -23.94
C GLY A 579 -20.17 8.42 -25.31
N LYS A 580 -21.10 8.50 -26.26
CA LYS A 580 -20.90 9.05 -27.61
C LYS A 580 -21.85 10.19 -27.94
N ILE A 581 -21.43 11.09 -28.83
CA ILE A 581 -22.30 12.10 -29.45
C ILE A 581 -23.07 11.44 -30.59
N ILE A 582 -24.40 11.46 -30.52
CA ILE A 582 -25.28 10.73 -31.45
C ILE A 582 -26.14 11.62 -32.35
N ALA A 583 -26.37 12.89 -31.98
CA ALA A 583 -27.06 13.85 -32.83
C ALA A 583 -26.61 15.30 -32.52
N ILE A 584 -26.55 16.14 -33.55
CA ILE A 584 -26.29 17.58 -33.47
C ILE A 584 -27.19 18.26 -34.50
N GLU A 585 -28.30 18.85 -34.06
CA GLU A 585 -29.26 19.49 -34.96
C GLU A 585 -30.15 20.48 -34.21
N ARG A 586 -30.93 21.28 -34.94
CA ARG A 586 -31.91 22.19 -34.35
C ARG A 586 -33.24 21.47 -34.16
N ASN A 587 -33.87 21.65 -33.00
CA ASN A 587 -35.18 21.08 -32.67
C ASN A 587 -35.21 19.54 -32.70
N LEU A 588 -34.26 18.91 -32.00
CA LEU A 588 -34.12 17.44 -31.91
C LEU A 588 -35.43 16.76 -31.47
N ILE A 589 -35.94 15.79 -32.22
CA ILE A 589 -37.10 15.00 -31.80
C ILE A 589 -36.61 13.81 -30.96
N GLU A 590 -36.91 13.84 -29.65
CA GLU A 590 -36.41 12.84 -28.68
C GLU A 590 -36.76 11.40 -29.10
N SER A 591 -37.99 11.16 -29.56
CA SER A 591 -38.44 9.83 -29.97
C SER A 591 -37.75 9.29 -31.22
N GLU A 592 -37.17 10.15 -32.06
CA GLU A 592 -36.44 9.74 -33.26
C GLU A 592 -35.02 9.30 -32.89
N VAL A 593 -34.34 10.09 -32.05
CA VAL A 593 -32.95 9.82 -31.66
C VAL A 593 -32.81 8.71 -30.63
N PHE A 594 -33.74 8.62 -29.68
CA PHE A 594 -33.71 7.65 -28.58
C PHE A 594 -34.74 6.52 -28.75
N SER A 595 -35.12 6.20 -29.98
CA SER A 595 -36.17 5.19 -30.30
C SER A 595 -35.96 3.80 -29.69
N LYS A 596 -34.72 3.42 -29.35
CA LYS A 596 -34.36 2.11 -28.77
C LYS A 596 -34.01 2.19 -27.28
N VAL A 597 -33.95 3.38 -26.70
CA VAL A 597 -33.57 3.58 -25.30
C VAL A 597 -34.78 3.37 -24.41
N LYS A 598 -34.61 2.51 -23.40
CA LYS A 598 -35.69 2.07 -22.49
C LYS A 598 -35.70 2.81 -21.15
N ILE A 599 -34.73 3.69 -20.93
CA ILE A 599 -34.62 4.53 -19.73
C ILE A 599 -34.94 5.99 -20.08
N PRO A 600 -35.40 6.81 -19.11
CA PRO A 600 -35.71 8.20 -19.37
C PRO A 600 -34.52 8.99 -19.91
N VAL A 601 -34.75 9.80 -20.94
CA VAL A 601 -33.75 10.72 -21.49
C VAL A 601 -33.66 11.94 -20.59
N GLN A 602 -32.45 12.30 -20.20
CA GLN A 602 -32.19 13.51 -19.44
C GLN A 602 -32.22 14.72 -20.37
N ILE A 603 -33.07 15.71 -20.07
CA ILE A 603 -33.11 16.97 -20.81
C ILE A 603 -32.40 18.05 -19.99
N ILE A 604 -31.38 18.68 -20.57
CA ILE A 604 -30.65 19.80 -19.99
C ILE A 604 -30.92 21.03 -20.83
N ASP A 605 -31.59 22.03 -20.26
CA ASP A 605 -31.74 23.34 -20.89
C ASP A 605 -30.40 24.08 -20.88
N ALA A 606 -29.85 24.30 -22.08
CA ALA A 606 -28.61 25.04 -22.30
C ALA A 606 -28.88 26.38 -23.02
N SER A 607 -30.11 26.90 -22.93
CA SER A 607 -30.47 28.22 -23.45
C SER A 607 -29.59 29.32 -22.88
N GLY A 608 -28.97 30.12 -23.76
CA GLY A 608 -28.04 31.19 -23.35
C GLY A 608 -26.72 30.69 -22.76
N LYS A 609 -26.43 29.39 -22.88
CA LYS A 609 -25.16 28.76 -22.47
C LYS A 609 -24.33 28.41 -23.69
N HIS A 610 -23.04 28.19 -23.47
CA HIS A 610 -22.15 27.66 -24.50
C HIS A 610 -21.82 26.19 -24.21
N LEU A 611 -21.88 25.36 -25.24
CA LEU A 611 -21.50 23.94 -25.19
C LEU A 611 -20.23 23.76 -26.01
N THR A 612 -19.21 23.16 -25.40
CA THR A 612 -17.93 22.85 -26.06
C THR A 612 -17.59 21.38 -25.87
N CYS A 613 -16.63 20.88 -26.65
CA CYS A 613 -15.91 19.67 -26.23
C CYS A 613 -15.07 19.97 -24.98
N GLY A 614 -14.66 18.93 -24.27
CA GLY A 614 -13.73 19.02 -23.15
C GLY A 614 -12.35 19.51 -23.57
N ILE A 615 -11.70 20.25 -22.65
CA ILE A 615 -10.29 20.64 -22.78
C ILE A 615 -9.40 19.41 -22.63
N ILE A 616 -8.31 19.37 -23.40
CA ILE A 616 -7.28 18.33 -23.35
C ILE A 616 -5.95 19.00 -23.01
N ASP A 617 -5.37 18.63 -21.88
CA ASP A 617 -4.04 19.13 -21.47
C ASP A 617 -2.95 18.21 -22.02
N GLU A 618 -2.23 18.66 -23.05
CA GLU A 618 -1.17 17.85 -23.67
C GLU A 618 0.08 17.72 -22.80
N HIS A 619 0.23 18.50 -21.73
CA HIS A 619 1.34 18.31 -20.81
C HIS A 619 0.97 18.61 -19.36
N SER A 620 0.95 17.55 -18.55
CA SER A 620 0.59 17.62 -17.14
C SER A 620 1.42 16.67 -16.26
N HIS A 621 1.46 17.02 -14.96
CA HIS A 621 2.11 16.25 -13.90
C HIS A 621 1.16 15.95 -12.71
N ILE A 622 -0.15 16.17 -12.90
CA ILE A 622 -1.16 15.75 -11.93
C ILE A 622 -1.29 14.23 -11.89
N ALA A 623 -1.90 13.69 -10.85
CA ALA A 623 -2.26 12.28 -10.75
C ALA A 623 -1.08 11.32 -10.92
N ILE A 624 0.10 11.69 -10.41
CA ILE A 624 1.31 10.84 -10.36
C ILE A 624 1.63 10.55 -8.89
N SER A 625 2.08 9.33 -8.58
CA SER A 625 2.48 8.90 -7.24
C SER A 625 4.00 8.80 -7.12
N LYS A 626 4.58 9.33 -6.03
CA LYS A 626 5.96 9.04 -5.59
C LYS A 626 7.03 9.34 -6.65
N GLY A 627 6.98 10.57 -7.16
CA GLY A 627 7.97 11.15 -8.06
C GLY A 627 7.54 11.13 -9.53
N VAL A 628 7.83 12.22 -10.23
CA VAL A 628 7.57 12.41 -11.66
C VAL A 628 8.81 12.22 -12.55
N ASN A 629 10.00 12.15 -11.94
CA ASN A 629 11.27 11.92 -12.62
C ASN A 629 12.00 10.70 -12.03
N GLU A 630 12.48 9.81 -12.89
CA GLU A 630 13.57 8.88 -12.60
C GLU A 630 14.88 9.55 -13.04
N GLY A 631 15.34 10.55 -12.29
CA GLY A 631 16.44 11.43 -12.70
C GLY A 631 17.85 10.80 -12.62
N SER A 632 17.96 9.53 -12.24
CA SER A 632 19.21 8.90 -11.86
C SER A 632 20.05 8.39 -13.05
N GLN A 633 19.47 8.24 -14.23
CA GLN A 633 20.16 7.91 -15.49
C GLN A 633 19.75 8.88 -16.60
N ALA A 634 20.59 9.05 -17.63
CA ALA A 634 20.31 9.99 -18.72
C ALA A 634 19.31 9.45 -19.75
N VAL A 635 19.16 8.13 -19.81
CA VAL A 635 18.16 7.41 -20.59
C VAL A 635 17.43 6.53 -19.59
N THR A 636 16.11 6.71 -19.49
CA THR A 636 15.24 5.94 -18.60
C THR A 636 13.96 5.57 -19.35
N ALA A 637 14.10 5.09 -20.58
CA ALA A 637 12.97 4.85 -21.49
C ALA A 637 12.07 3.69 -21.01
N GLU A 638 12.59 2.85 -20.12
CA GLU A 638 11.90 1.71 -19.51
C GLU A 638 10.86 2.10 -18.46
N VAL A 639 10.93 3.31 -17.88
CA VAL A 639 9.98 3.70 -16.82
C VAL A 639 8.68 4.25 -17.39
N GLU A 640 7.57 3.92 -16.77
CA GLU A 640 6.23 4.27 -17.27
C GLU A 640 5.44 5.10 -16.26
N ILE A 641 4.95 6.27 -16.68
CA ILE A 641 3.98 7.03 -15.88
C ILE A 641 2.67 6.25 -15.69
N GLY A 642 2.34 5.38 -16.64
CA GLY A 642 1.17 4.50 -16.59
C GLY A 642 1.13 3.60 -15.36
N ASP A 643 2.28 3.24 -14.81
CA ASP A 643 2.41 2.41 -13.61
C ASP A 643 2.17 3.20 -12.32
N VAL A 644 2.26 4.52 -12.35
CA VAL A 644 2.26 5.37 -11.14
C VAL A 644 1.10 6.36 -11.07
N ILE A 645 0.04 6.13 -11.86
CA ILE A 645 -1.17 6.96 -11.82
C ILE A 645 -1.79 6.96 -10.41
N ASN A 646 -2.09 8.16 -9.90
CA ASN A 646 -2.82 8.41 -8.66
C ASN A 646 -4.28 8.80 -8.99
N PRO A 647 -5.22 7.83 -9.04
CA PRO A 647 -6.62 8.12 -9.35
C PRO A 647 -7.33 8.92 -8.25
N ASN A 648 -6.67 9.06 -7.09
CA ASN A 648 -7.19 9.80 -5.96
C ASN A 648 -6.63 11.23 -5.92
N ASP A 649 -5.90 11.75 -6.90
CA ASP A 649 -5.42 13.14 -6.89
C ASP A 649 -6.59 14.15 -6.97
N HIS A 650 -6.69 15.04 -5.98
CA HIS A 650 -7.76 16.03 -5.91
C HIS A 650 -7.74 17.03 -7.09
N ASN A 651 -6.60 17.21 -7.75
CA ASN A 651 -6.49 18.08 -8.91
C ASN A 651 -7.29 17.56 -10.11
N ILE A 652 -7.58 16.26 -10.20
CA ILE A 652 -8.50 15.70 -11.19
C ILE A 652 -9.88 16.37 -11.08
N TYR A 653 -10.46 16.41 -9.87
CA TYR A 653 -11.76 17.06 -9.65
C TYR A 653 -11.71 18.58 -9.87
N ARG A 654 -10.61 19.24 -9.50
CA ARG A 654 -10.43 20.68 -9.73
C ARG A 654 -10.30 21.03 -11.22
N GLN A 655 -9.65 20.18 -12.01
CA GLN A 655 -9.52 20.37 -13.45
C GLN A 655 -10.82 20.07 -14.20
N LEU A 656 -11.61 19.08 -13.76
CA LEU A 656 -12.98 18.88 -14.23
C LEU A 656 -13.84 20.14 -14.01
N ALA A 657 -13.68 20.82 -12.87
CA ALA A 657 -14.35 22.10 -12.60
C ALA A 657 -13.84 23.26 -13.49
N GLY A 658 -12.70 23.11 -14.15
CA GLY A 658 -12.17 24.01 -15.19
C GLY A 658 -12.51 23.59 -16.63
N GLY A 659 -13.21 22.46 -16.82
CA GLY A 659 -13.61 21.96 -18.14
C GLY A 659 -12.58 21.07 -18.82
N VAL A 660 -11.51 20.67 -18.12
CA VAL A 660 -10.54 19.68 -18.60
C VAL A 660 -11.12 18.29 -18.43
N THR A 661 -10.92 17.44 -19.44
CA THR A 661 -11.49 16.09 -19.51
C THR A 661 -10.46 15.00 -19.78
N ALA A 662 -9.31 15.37 -20.35
CA ALA A 662 -8.22 14.46 -20.61
C ALA A 662 -6.87 15.16 -20.45
N SER A 663 -5.84 14.38 -20.14
CA SER A 663 -4.48 14.87 -19.98
C SER A 663 -3.47 13.82 -20.46
N GLN A 664 -2.36 14.27 -21.04
CA GLN A 664 -1.14 13.47 -21.11
C GLN A 664 -0.34 13.72 -19.84
N LEU A 665 -0.09 12.64 -19.08
CA LEU A 665 0.80 12.65 -17.93
C LEU A 665 2.20 12.26 -18.39
N LEU A 666 3.19 13.10 -18.11
CA LEU A 666 4.55 12.89 -18.58
C LEU A 666 5.54 12.77 -17.43
N HIS A 667 6.62 12.06 -17.72
CA HIS A 667 7.87 12.24 -17.01
C HIS A 667 8.29 13.73 -17.06
N GLY A 668 9.03 14.19 -16.07
CA GLY A 668 9.58 15.55 -16.06
C GLY A 668 10.74 15.74 -17.04
N SER A 669 11.58 16.74 -16.79
CA SER A 669 12.66 17.21 -17.68
C SER A 669 14.07 16.93 -17.14
N ALA A 670 14.23 15.95 -16.25
CA ALA A 670 15.52 15.59 -15.65
C ALA A 670 16.50 14.92 -16.64
N ASN A 671 15.99 14.28 -17.70
CA ASN A 671 16.75 13.36 -18.57
C ASN A 671 16.61 13.74 -20.04
N PRO A 672 17.69 13.61 -20.86
CA PRO A 672 17.56 13.69 -22.32
C PRO A 672 16.46 12.78 -22.88
N ILE A 673 16.45 11.51 -22.45
CA ILE A 673 15.37 10.55 -22.70
C ILE A 673 14.80 10.17 -21.33
N GLY A 674 13.63 10.70 -21.01
CA GLY A 674 12.89 10.37 -19.79
C GLY A 674 12.09 9.08 -19.95
N GLY A 675 10.94 9.01 -19.27
CA GLY A 675 10.04 7.86 -19.28
C GLY A 675 8.86 7.99 -20.24
N GLN A 676 8.17 6.86 -20.41
CA GLN A 676 6.93 6.74 -21.18
C GLN A 676 5.79 7.52 -20.51
N SER A 677 4.92 8.12 -21.32
CA SER A 677 3.77 8.91 -20.86
C SER A 677 2.52 8.06 -20.70
N ALA A 678 1.54 8.56 -19.95
CA ALA A 678 0.20 7.97 -19.89
C ALA A 678 -0.86 8.96 -20.37
N LEU A 679 -1.71 8.54 -21.30
CA LEU A 679 -2.88 9.31 -21.72
C LEU A 679 -4.07 8.90 -20.88
N ILE A 680 -4.67 9.87 -20.16
CA ILE A 680 -5.79 9.62 -19.26
C ILE A 680 -7.00 10.48 -19.60
N LYS A 681 -8.20 9.96 -19.34
CA LYS A 681 -9.39 10.78 -19.09
C LYS A 681 -9.57 11.00 -17.60
N LEU A 682 -10.03 12.18 -17.21
CA LEU A 682 -10.24 12.61 -15.83
C LEU A 682 -11.48 11.97 -15.21
N ARG A 683 -11.50 10.63 -15.09
CA ARG A 683 -12.64 9.83 -14.62
C ARG A 683 -12.69 9.76 -13.08
N TRP A 684 -12.94 10.89 -12.42
CA TRP A 684 -12.97 11.01 -10.96
C TRP A 684 -13.78 9.89 -10.28
N GLY A 685 -13.12 9.13 -9.40
CA GLY A 685 -13.70 7.98 -8.69
C GLY A 685 -13.43 6.61 -9.32
N SER A 686 -12.80 6.55 -10.51
CA SER A 686 -12.41 5.28 -11.16
C SER A 686 -11.07 4.75 -10.62
N SER A 687 -10.67 3.56 -11.06
CA SER A 687 -9.32 2.99 -10.86
C SER A 687 -8.27 3.68 -11.74
N ALA A 688 -6.99 3.39 -11.50
CA ALA A 688 -5.88 3.89 -12.33
C ALA A 688 -5.99 3.40 -13.78
N GLU A 689 -6.26 2.12 -13.99
CA GLU A 689 -6.41 1.52 -15.32
C GLU A 689 -7.62 2.06 -16.07
N GLU A 690 -8.76 2.20 -15.39
CA GLU A 690 -9.95 2.79 -15.99
C GLU A 690 -9.74 4.26 -16.39
N MET A 691 -8.74 4.97 -15.87
CA MET A 691 -8.41 6.34 -16.32
C MET A 691 -7.66 6.36 -17.64
N LYS A 692 -6.91 5.32 -18.00
CA LYS A 692 -6.15 5.27 -19.26
C LYS A 692 -7.09 5.35 -20.47
N ILE A 693 -6.62 5.97 -21.55
CA ILE A 693 -7.37 6.01 -22.82
C ILE A 693 -7.08 4.71 -23.58
N GLU A 694 -8.04 3.80 -23.56
CA GLU A 694 -7.92 2.50 -24.24
C GLU A 694 -7.59 2.66 -25.74
N GLY A 695 -6.59 1.92 -26.19
CA GLY A 695 -6.12 1.91 -27.59
C GLY A 695 -5.45 3.20 -28.06
N ALA A 696 -5.04 4.08 -27.14
CA ALA A 696 -4.24 5.24 -27.50
C ALA A 696 -2.78 4.84 -27.79
N ASP A 697 -2.14 5.59 -28.70
CA ASP A 697 -0.74 5.37 -29.05
C ASP A 697 0.20 5.61 -27.85
N GLY A 698 1.37 4.96 -27.89
CA GLY A 698 2.42 5.15 -26.89
C GLY A 698 3.15 6.48 -27.09
N PHE A 699 3.45 7.18 -25.99
CA PHE A 699 4.24 8.41 -26.01
C PHE A 699 5.43 8.32 -25.03
N ILE A 700 6.48 9.10 -25.28
CA ILE A 700 7.67 9.17 -24.42
C ILE A 700 8.18 10.61 -24.30
N LYS A 701 8.60 10.97 -23.09
CA LYS A 701 9.13 12.30 -22.81
C LYS A 701 10.63 12.37 -23.11
N PHE A 702 11.01 13.31 -23.97
CA PHE A 702 12.39 13.76 -24.12
C PHE A 702 12.55 15.14 -23.48
N ALA A 703 13.78 15.56 -23.19
CA ALA A 703 14.05 16.93 -22.77
C ALA A 703 15.38 17.47 -23.29
N LEU A 704 15.41 18.79 -23.48
CA LEU A 704 16.55 19.59 -23.90
C LEU A 704 16.84 20.66 -22.84
N GLY A 705 17.83 21.52 -23.07
CA GLY A 705 18.03 22.73 -22.27
C GLY A 705 18.90 22.56 -21.05
N GLU A 706 18.75 23.49 -20.11
CA GLU A 706 19.57 23.58 -18.90
C GLU A 706 19.34 22.42 -17.93
N ASN A 707 18.14 21.84 -17.89
CA ASN A 707 17.76 20.83 -16.91
C ASN A 707 18.50 19.49 -17.12
N VAL A 708 18.54 19.00 -18.35
CA VAL A 708 19.04 17.64 -18.67
C VAL A 708 20.55 17.50 -18.58
N LYS A 709 21.29 18.60 -18.79
CA LYS A 709 22.74 18.62 -18.63
C LYS A 709 23.19 18.68 -17.17
N GLN A 710 22.29 18.97 -16.22
CA GLN A 710 22.52 19.01 -14.77
C GLN A 710 23.71 19.87 -14.26
N SER A 711 24.40 20.62 -15.12
CA SER A 711 25.56 21.45 -14.73
C SER A 711 25.18 22.58 -13.77
N ASN A 712 23.89 22.91 -13.70
CA ASN A 712 23.29 23.89 -12.79
C ASN A 712 22.77 23.28 -11.48
N TRP A 713 22.90 21.97 -11.26
CA TRP A 713 22.39 21.27 -10.07
C TRP A 713 23.37 21.31 -8.87
N GLY A 714 24.34 22.21 -8.92
CA GLY A 714 25.31 22.44 -7.85
C GLY A 714 26.60 21.61 -7.99
N HIS A 715 27.57 21.94 -7.13
CA HIS A 715 28.94 21.45 -7.25
C HIS A 715 29.12 19.93 -7.08
N PHE A 716 28.15 19.26 -6.46
CA PHE A 716 28.21 17.81 -6.23
C PHE A 716 27.60 16.97 -7.36
N ASN A 717 26.77 17.56 -8.22
CA ASN A 717 26.06 16.87 -9.31
C ASN A 717 26.83 16.96 -10.65
N THR A 718 28.12 16.62 -10.61
CA THR A 718 29.06 16.82 -11.74
C THR A 718 29.55 15.53 -12.39
N ILE A 719 29.04 14.38 -11.93
CA ILE A 719 29.52 13.04 -12.34
C ILE A 719 28.69 12.47 -13.50
N ARG A 720 27.36 12.70 -13.51
CA ARG A 720 26.46 12.17 -14.55
C ARG A 720 26.76 12.83 -15.89
N PHE A 721 27.00 12.03 -16.93
CA PHE A 721 26.98 12.50 -18.31
C PHE A 721 25.52 12.62 -18.78
N PRO A 722 25.11 13.68 -19.50
CA PRO A 722 25.90 14.78 -20.03
C PRO A 722 25.99 16.00 -19.10
N GLN A 723 27.05 16.81 -19.25
CA GLN A 723 27.23 18.10 -18.55
C GLN A 723 27.16 19.33 -19.47
N THR A 724 26.88 19.12 -20.76
CA THR A 724 26.83 20.17 -21.80
C THR A 724 25.75 19.85 -22.85
N ARG A 725 25.32 20.85 -23.62
CA ARG A 725 24.36 20.65 -24.73
C ARG A 725 24.88 19.73 -25.84
N MET A 726 26.17 19.75 -26.13
CA MET A 726 26.80 18.79 -27.08
C MET A 726 26.74 17.36 -26.52
N GLY A 727 26.90 17.20 -25.21
CA GLY A 727 26.73 15.91 -24.56
C GLY A 727 25.29 15.39 -24.67
N VAL A 728 24.29 16.28 -24.59
CA VAL A 728 22.87 15.91 -24.77
C VAL A 728 22.63 15.36 -26.18
N GLU A 729 23.14 16.02 -27.22
CA GLU A 729 23.09 15.50 -28.60
C GLU A 729 23.73 14.11 -28.71
N GLN A 730 24.91 13.92 -28.09
CA GLN A 730 25.60 12.64 -28.09
C GLN A 730 24.80 11.52 -27.40
N VAL A 731 24.04 11.83 -26.34
CA VAL A 731 23.17 10.84 -25.67
C VAL A 731 22.10 10.32 -26.63
N PHE A 732 21.46 11.19 -27.43
CA PHE A 732 20.46 10.73 -28.39
C PHE A 732 21.07 9.82 -29.46
N TYR A 733 22.22 10.22 -30.05
CA TYR A 733 22.91 9.37 -31.03
C TYR A 733 23.28 8.00 -30.43
N ASP A 734 23.89 7.98 -29.24
CA ASP A 734 24.27 6.73 -28.56
C ASP A 734 23.06 5.81 -28.34
N ALA A 735 21.99 6.34 -27.75
CA ALA A 735 20.80 5.57 -27.43
C ALA A 735 20.17 4.92 -28.67
N PHE A 736 20.01 5.68 -29.76
CA PHE A 736 19.41 5.15 -30.98
C PHE A 736 20.31 4.21 -31.78
N TYR A 737 21.65 4.39 -31.73
CA TYR A 737 22.56 3.38 -32.29
C TYR A 737 22.50 2.06 -31.50
N ARG A 738 22.36 2.10 -30.16
CA ARG A 738 22.15 0.90 -29.35
C ARG A 738 20.82 0.24 -29.68
N ALA A 739 19.74 1.02 -29.81
CA ALA A 739 18.42 0.52 -30.19
C ALA A 739 18.41 -0.14 -31.58
N GLU A 740 19.07 0.47 -32.58
CA GLU A 740 19.19 -0.11 -33.92
C GLU A 740 19.97 -1.43 -33.90
N ALA A 741 21.09 -1.50 -33.17
CA ALA A 741 21.87 -2.73 -33.01
C ALA A 741 21.05 -3.84 -32.33
N TYR A 742 20.29 -3.48 -31.30
CA TYR A 742 19.39 -4.38 -30.59
C TYR A 742 18.25 -4.89 -31.46
N LYS A 743 17.60 -4.01 -32.23
CA LYS A 743 16.59 -4.38 -33.24
C LYS A 743 17.16 -5.38 -34.25
N ASN A 744 18.36 -5.13 -34.77
CA ASN A 744 19.01 -6.03 -35.72
C ASN A 744 19.31 -7.40 -35.11
N LEU A 745 19.77 -7.45 -33.86
CA LEU A 745 20.02 -8.70 -33.13
C LEU A 745 18.74 -9.54 -32.99
N TRP A 746 17.61 -8.91 -32.65
CA TRP A 746 16.32 -9.58 -32.60
C TRP A 746 15.81 -10.03 -33.96
N ASN A 747 15.96 -9.21 -35.00
CA ASN A 747 15.60 -9.59 -36.37
C ASN A 747 16.38 -10.83 -36.82
N GLU A 748 17.70 -10.84 -36.62
CA GLU A 748 18.56 -11.98 -36.94
C GLU A 748 18.11 -13.25 -36.20
N TYR A 749 17.77 -13.16 -34.91
CA TYR A 749 17.26 -14.29 -34.14
C TYR A 749 15.86 -14.75 -34.61
N ASN A 750 14.98 -13.80 -34.94
CA ASN A 750 13.62 -14.09 -35.37
C ASN A 750 13.55 -14.72 -36.76
N ASP A 751 14.47 -14.36 -37.65
CA ASP A 751 14.62 -14.92 -39.00
C ASP A 751 15.24 -16.32 -39.02
N LEU A 752 15.74 -16.82 -37.88
CA LEU A 752 16.26 -18.19 -37.80
C LEU A 752 15.15 -19.21 -38.07
N PRO A 753 15.44 -20.28 -38.86
CA PRO A 753 14.54 -21.42 -38.96
C PRO A 753 14.24 -22.00 -37.58
N THR A 754 13.00 -22.44 -37.33
CA THR A 754 12.55 -22.95 -36.02
C THR A 754 13.49 -24.00 -35.41
N SER A 755 14.09 -24.87 -36.23
CA SER A 755 15.04 -25.88 -35.78
C SER A 755 16.36 -25.32 -35.24
N LYS A 756 16.82 -24.17 -35.77
CA LYS A 756 17.99 -23.44 -35.28
C LYS A 756 17.60 -22.57 -34.09
N LYS A 757 16.48 -21.85 -34.19
CA LYS A 757 15.97 -20.96 -33.12
C LYS A 757 15.86 -21.69 -31.77
N ARG A 758 15.33 -22.92 -31.75
CA ARG A 758 15.25 -23.78 -30.54
C ARG A 758 16.60 -24.15 -29.90
N LYS A 759 17.71 -23.98 -30.61
CA LYS A 759 19.08 -24.30 -30.13
C LYS A 759 19.93 -23.05 -29.91
N THR A 760 19.38 -21.87 -30.22
CA THR A 760 20.05 -20.59 -30.07
C THR A 760 19.42 -19.89 -28.88
N VAL A 761 20.26 -19.37 -27.98
CA VAL A 761 19.78 -18.54 -26.87
C VAL A 761 19.20 -17.26 -27.46
N ALA A 762 17.98 -16.89 -27.05
CA ALA A 762 17.38 -15.63 -27.48
C ALA A 762 18.24 -14.44 -27.03
N PRO A 763 18.24 -13.32 -27.78
CA PRO A 763 18.74 -12.06 -27.26
C PRO A 763 18.09 -11.71 -25.91
N ARG A 764 18.85 -11.03 -25.03
CA ARG A 764 18.33 -10.52 -23.75
C ARG A 764 17.31 -9.44 -24.05
N ALA A 765 16.10 -9.53 -23.50
CA ALA A 765 15.14 -8.43 -23.56
C ALA A 765 15.61 -7.25 -22.70
N ASP A 766 15.47 -6.03 -23.21
CA ASP A 766 15.94 -4.82 -22.53
C ASP A 766 14.87 -3.74 -22.70
N LEU A 767 14.14 -3.46 -21.61
CA LEU A 767 12.97 -2.59 -21.63
C LEU A 767 13.30 -1.15 -22.09
N GLU A 768 14.51 -0.67 -21.81
CA GLU A 768 14.97 0.64 -22.28
C GLU A 768 15.06 0.63 -23.81
N LEU A 769 15.71 -0.40 -24.37
CA LEU A 769 15.91 -0.52 -25.80
C LEU A 769 14.64 -0.90 -26.55
N ASP A 770 13.75 -1.70 -25.96
CA ASP A 770 12.44 -2.03 -26.53
C ASP A 770 11.64 -0.74 -26.79
N ALA A 771 11.53 0.15 -25.79
CA ALA A 771 10.84 1.43 -25.93
C ALA A 771 11.48 2.35 -27.01
N LEU A 772 12.80 2.32 -27.18
CA LEU A 772 13.49 3.06 -28.24
C LEU A 772 13.29 2.45 -29.62
N VAL A 773 13.20 1.12 -29.71
CA VAL A 773 12.91 0.42 -30.97
C VAL A 773 11.48 0.72 -31.44
N GLU A 774 10.51 0.84 -30.54
CA GLU A 774 9.16 1.27 -30.88
C GLU A 774 9.15 2.65 -31.55
N ILE A 775 10.03 3.58 -31.12
CA ILE A 775 10.19 4.88 -31.80
C ILE A 775 10.73 4.70 -33.22
N LEU A 776 11.77 3.88 -33.39
CA LEU A 776 12.34 3.57 -34.71
C LEU A 776 11.31 2.89 -35.64
N ASN A 777 10.29 2.23 -35.08
CA ASN A 777 9.20 1.60 -35.80
C ASN A 777 7.97 2.51 -36.00
N SER A 778 7.98 3.74 -35.47
CA SER A 778 6.80 4.62 -35.42
C SER A 778 5.61 4.04 -34.64
N GLU A 779 5.89 3.27 -33.60
CA GLU A 779 4.92 2.69 -32.65
C GLU A 779 4.84 3.52 -31.35
N ARG A 780 5.86 4.35 -31.10
CA ARG A 780 5.92 5.28 -29.96
C ARG A 780 6.37 6.67 -30.38
N PHE A 781 5.72 7.69 -29.85
CA PHE A 781 5.88 9.08 -30.31
C PHE A 781 6.53 9.99 -29.27
N ILE A 782 7.45 10.85 -29.73
CA ILE A 782 8.26 11.70 -28.86
C ILE A 782 7.55 13.03 -28.55
N THR A 783 7.36 13.31 -27.27
CA THR A 783 7.02 14.65 -26.75
C THR A 783 8.27 15.23 -26.08
N CYS A 784 8.80 16.35 -26.56
CA CYS A 784 10.11 16.87 -26.14
C CYS A 784 10.04 18.24 -25.45
N HIS A 785 10.42 18.30 -24.17
CA HIS A 785 10.64 19.55 -23.45
C HIS A 785 11.74 20.38 -24.11
N SER A 786 11.42 21.61 -24.50
CA SER A 786 12.33 22.47 -25.25
C SER A 786 12.05 23.95 -25.03
N TYR A 787 13.07 24.79 -25.10
CA TYR A 787 12.91 26.25 -25.02
C TYR A 787 13.59 26.95 -26.19
N VAL A 788 14.91 26.78 -26.34
CA VAL A 788 15.73 27.53 -27.30
C VAL A 788 15.77 26.90 -28.69
N GLN A 789 15.78 27.76 -29.72
CA GLN A 789 15.74 27.37 -31.13
C GLN A 789 16.92 26.47 -31.55
N SER A 790 18.10 26.65 -30.97
CA SER A 790 19.28 25.90 -31.38
C SER A 790 19.16 24.42 -31.06
N GLU A 791 18.61 24.09 -29.89
CA GLU A 791 18.42 22.71 -29.44
C GLU A 791 17.24 22.05 -30.14
N ILE A 792 16.15 22.79 -30.35
CA ILE A 792 15.00 22.31 -31.15
C ILE A 792 15.48 21.93 -32.56
N ASN A 793 16.28 22.79 -33.18
CA ASN A 793 16.84 22.52 -34.51
C ASN A 793 17.84 21.34 -34.50
N MET A 794 18.64 21.19 -33.44
CA MET A 794 19.54 20.04 -33.29
C MET A 794 18.74 18.73 -33.21
N LEU A 795 17.73 18.64 -32.35
CA LEU A 795 16.99 17.39 -32.18
C LEU A 795 16.21 17.00 -33.46
N MET A 796 15.67 17.98 -34.20
CA MET A 796 15.08 17.70 -35.53
C MET A 796 16.11 17.07 -36.48
N HIS A 797 17.37 17.55 -36.49
CA HIS A 797 18.42 16.95 -37.32
C HIS A 797 18.83 15.55 -36.86
N VAL A 798 18.88 15.29 -35.55
CA VAL A 798 19.11 13.94 -35.01
C VAL A 798 18.01 13.00 -35.49
N ALA A 799 16.75 13.39 -35.32
CA ALA A 799 15.58 12.62 -35.73
C ALA A 799 15.59 12.33 -37.25
N ASP A 800 15.81 13.36 -38.07
CA ASP A 800 15.95 13.23 -39.53
C ASP A 800 17.06 12.24 -39.93
N SER A 801 18.20 12.26 -39.23
CA SER A 801 19.33 11.37 -39.52
C SER A 801 19.08 9.91 -39.15
N MET A 802 18.18 9.68 -38.18
CA MET A 802 17.82 8.37 -37.65
C MET A 802 16.53 7.80 -38.26
N GLY A 803 15.84 8.58 -39.11
CA GLY A 803 14.65 8.14 -39.81
C GLY A 803 13.36 8.15 -38.97
N PHE A 804 13.28 8.97 -37.92
CA PHE A 804 12.04 9.17 -37.15
C PHE A 804 11.66 10.66 -37.06
N THR A 805 10.41 10.94 -36.68
CA THR A 805 9.87 12.31 -36.56
C THR A 805 9.65 12.65 -35.09
N ILE A 806 9.95 13.90 -34.70
CA ILE A 806 9.57 14.42 -33.39
C ILE A 806 8.10 14.80 -33.47
N ASN A 807 7.27 14.21 -32.63
CA ASN A 807 5.82 14.45 -32.68
C ASN A 807 5.47 15.84 -32.15
N THR A 808 5.88 16.15 -30.92
CA THR A 808 5.60 17.45 -30.29
C THR A 808 6.83 18.00 -29.60
N PHE A 809 7.10 19.29 -29.79
CA PHE A 809 7.97 20.06 -28.90
C PHE A 809 7.12 20.80 -27.86
N THR A 810 7.35 20.53 -26.57
CA THR A 810 6.65 21.16 -25.45
C THR A 810 7.42 22.34 -24.88
N HIS A 811 6.66 23.28 -24.31
CA HIS A 811 7.01 24.64 -23.94
C HIS A 811 7.43 25.50 -25.14
N ILE A 812 8.41 25.04 -25.92
CA ILE A 812 8.84 25.54 -27.24
C ILE A 812 8.82 27.07 -27.36
N LEU A 813 9.33 27.77 -26.35
CA LEU A 813 9.13 29.21 -26.20
C LEU A 813 9.79 30.05 -27.29
N GLU A 814 10.83 29.53 -27.96
CA GLU A 814 11.42 30.12 -29.17
C GLU A 814 10.95 29.47 -30.48
N GLY A 815 9.90 28.66 -30.45
CA GLY A 815 9.37 27.95 -31.62
C GLY A 815 9.03 28.87 -32.79
N TYR A 816 8.56 30.09 -32.51
CA TYR A 816 8.27 31.11 -33.51
C TYR A 816 9.46 31.41 -34.44
N LYS A 817 10.70 31.27 -33.96
CA LYS A 817 11.92 31.47 -34.75
C LYS A 817 12.15 30.33 -35.77
N LEU A 818 11.48 29.19 -35.58
CA LEU A 818 11.63 27.96 -36.36
C LEU A 818 10.36 27.48 -37.06
N ALA A 819 9.28 28.27 -37.07
CA ALA A 819 7.96 27.84 -37.54
C ALA A 819 7.96 27.11 -38.91
N ASN A 820 8.73 27.63 -39.89
CA ASN A 820 8.85 26.98 -41.21
C ASN A 820 9.57 25.62 -41.15
N LYS A 821 10.58 25.49 -40.28
CA LYS A 821 11.31 24.23 -40.10
C LYS A 821 10.45 23.19 -39.40
N LEU A 822 9.74 23.59 -38.34
CA LEU A 822 8.77 22.72 -37.65
C LEU A 822 7.72 22.19 -38.63
N LYS A 823 7.13 23.08 -39.45
CA LYS A 823 6.15 22.68 -40.46
C LYS A 823 6.73 21.69 -41.49
N LYS A 824 7.98 21.88 -41.90
CA LYS A 824 8.66 20.97 -42.83
C LYS A 824 8.99 19.61 -42.19
N HIS A 825 9.40 19.62 -40.92
CA HIS A 825 9.68 18.42 -40.12
C HIS A 825 8.42 17.58 -39.88
N GLY A 826 7.27 18.25 -39.74
CA GLY A 826 6.02 17.64 -39.32
C GLY A 826 5.80 17.67 -37.81
N ALA A 827 6.69 18.32 -37.04
CA ALA A 827 6.53 18.48 -35.60
C ALA A 827 5.40 19.47 -35.25
N GLY A 828 4.61 19.11 -34.26
CA GLY A 828 3.71 20.00 -33.54
C GLY A 828 4.41 20.82 -32.46
N ALA A 829 3.66 21.76 -31.89
CA ALA A 829 4.14 22.66 -30.84
C ALA A 829 3.11 22.75 -29.72
N SER A 830 3.54 22.59 -28.47
CA SER A 830 2.70 22.76 -27.29
C SER A 830 3.37 23.76 -26.37
N THR A 831 2.88 25.00 -26.31
CA THR A 831 3.59 26.14 -25.69
C THR A 831 2.89 26.66 -24.45
N PHE A 832 3.61 27.41 -23.62
CA PHE A 832 2.96 28.32 -22.68
C PHE A 832 2.43 29.56 -23.39
N SER A 833 1.38 30.16 -22.82
CA SER A 833 0.82 31.41 -23.32
C SER A 833 1.64 32.62 -22.84
N ASP A 834 2.03 32.66 -21.55
CA ASP A 834 2.77 33.77 -20.94
C ASP A 834 3.73 33.45 -19.79
N TRP A 835 4.12 32.17 -19.62
CA TRP A 835 5.03 31.73 -18.55
C TRP A 835 6.51 31.69 -18.98
N TRP A 836 7.29 32.70 -18.60
CA TRP A 836 8.73 32.83 -18.94
C TRP A 836 9.53 33.73 -17.97
N ALA A 837 10.77 34.08 -18.33
CA ALA A 837 11.72 34.94 -17.59
C ALA A 837 12.22 34.42 -16.22
N TYR A 838 12.11 33.13 -15.95
CA TYR A 838 12.64 32.49 -14.73
C TYR A 838 13.99 31.76 -14.96
N LYS A 839 14.40 31.58 -16.23
CA LYS A 839 15.71 31.02 -16.65
C LYS A 839 16.26 31.81 -17.85
N PHE A 840 17.55 31.67 -18.12
CA PHE A 840 18.17 32.33 -19.26
C PHE A 840 17.64 31.79 -20.60
N GLU A 841 17.40 30.49 -20.69
CA GLU A 841 16.84 29.82 -21.89
C GLU A 841 15.41 30.23 -22.25
N VAL A 842 14.72 30.98 -21.37
CA VAL A 842 13.35 31.47 -21.61
C VAL A 842 13.27 33.00 -21.75
N ASN A 843 14.41 33.67 -21.98
CA ASN A 843 14.49 35.13 -22.01
C ASN A 843 13.86 35.78 -23.25
N ASP A 844 13.85 35.06 -24.39
CA ASP A 844 13.32 35.53 -25.68
C ASP A 844 11.89 35.02 -25.95
N ALA A 845 11.22 34.51 -24.93
CA ALA A 845 9.83 34.08 -25.01
C ALA A 845 8.90 35.27 -25.24
N ILE A 846 7.85 35.07 -26.03
CA ILE A 846 6.87 36.12 -26.37
C ILE A 846 5.44 35.57 -26.34
N PRO A 847 4.42 36.38 -26.00
CA PRO A 847 3.02 35.92 -25.97
C PRO A 847 2.46 35.60 -27.36
N TYR A 848 3.17 35.99 -28.42
CA TYR A 848 2.78 35.78 -29.81
C TYR A 848 3.20 34.41 -30.35
N ASN A 849 3.96 33.60 -29.58
CA ASN A 849 4.55 32.35 -30.05
C ASN A 849 3.49 31.40 -30.66
N ALA A 850 2.42 31.13 -29.90
CA ALA A 850 1.35 30.23 -30.32
C ALA A 850 0.68 30.70 -31.63
N SER A 851 0.33 31.99 -31.71
CA SER A 851 -0.33 32.56 -32.89
C SER A 851 0.57 32.57 -34.13
N ILE A 852 1.87 32.84 -33.97
CA ILE A 852 2.82 32.81 -35.09
C ILE A 852 2.96 31.38 -35.61
N LEU A 853 3.16 30.40 -34.74
CA LEU A 853 3.26 28.98 -35.11
C LEU A 853 2.00 28.50 -35.85
N ASN A 854 0.82 28.78 -35.29
CA ASN A 854 -0.46 28.42 -35.88
C ASN A 854 -0.65 29.07 -37.27
N SER A 855 -0.28 30.36 -37.42
CA SER A 855 -0.38 31.06 -38.72
C SER A 855 0.51 30.48 -39.82
N LYS A 856 1.53 29.70 -39.45
CA LYS A 856 2.43 28.97 -40.38
C LYS A 856 1.98 27.53 -40.61
N GLY A 857 0.83 27.13 -40.05
CA GLY A 857 0.25 25.81 -40.21
C GLY A 857 0.90 24.74 -39.34
N VAL A 858 1.67 25.11 -38.30
CA VAL A 858 2.12 24.19 -37.26
C VAL A 858 0.93 23.90 -36.33
N VAL A 859 0.64 22.62 -36.08
CA VAL A 859 -0.40 22.25 -35.10
C VAL A 859 0.07 22.72 -33.73
N THR A 860 -0.64 23.68 -33.16
CA THR A 860 -0.16 24.43 -31.99
C THR A 860 -1.14 24.29 -30.83
N ALA A 861 -0.68 23.77 -29.69
CA ALA A 861 -1.44 23.62 -28.46
C ALA A 861 -0.92 24.55 -27.35
N ILE A 862 -1.73 24.76 -26.32
CA ILE A 862 -1.34 25.40 -25.06
C ILE A 862 -1.51 24.39 -23.93
N ASN A 863 -0.46 24.22 -23.12
CA ASN A 863 -0.43 23.30 -21.99
C ASN A 863 -0.28 24.01 -20.64
N SER A 864 -0.48 23.28 -19.56
CA SER A 864 -0.44 23.82 -18.21
C SER A 864 0.92 23.70 -17.53
N ASP A 865 1.54 22.52 -17.55
CA ASP A 865 2.71 22.13 -16.71
C ASP A 865 2.50 22.38 -15.18
N ASP A 866 1.25 22.64 -14.78
CA ASP A 866 0.91 23.06 -13.42
C ASP A 866 -0.54 22.70 -13.07
N ALA A 867 -0.74 22.20 -11.85
CA ALA A 867 -2.04 21.71 -11.39
C ALA A 867 -3.10 22.83 -11.31
N GLU A 868 -2.70 24.05 -10.96
CA GLU A 868 -3.58 25.21 -10.84
C GLU A 868 -3.87 25.84 -12.20
N MET A 869 -2.88 25.92 -13.08
CA MET A 869 -3.03 26.41 -14.45
C MET A 869 -3.89 25.48 -15.30
N GLY A 870 -3.81 24.15 -15.07
CA GLY A 870 -4.62 23.17 -15.78
C GLY A 870 -6.12 23.47 -15.72
N ARG A 871 -6.64 23.93 -14.58
CA ARG A 871 -8.05 24.33 -14.45
C ARG A 871 -8.40 25.69 -15.09
N ARG A 872 -7.45 26.36 -15.76
CA ARG A 872 -7.61 27.68 -16.38
C ARG A 872 -7.14 27.72 -17.83
N LEU A 873 -6.91 26.57 -18.48
CA LEU A 873 -6.44 26.50 -19.87
C LEU A 873 -7.32 27.28 -20.87
N ASN A 874 -8.62 27.44 -20.59
CA ASN A 874 -9.49 28.30 -21.38
C ASN A 874 -9.06 29.79 -21.37
N GLN A 875 -8.55 30.27 -20.23
CA GLN A 875 -8.00 31.62 -20.09
C GLN A 875 -6.63 31.72 -20.79
N GLU A 876 -5.85 30.65 -20.74
CA GLU A 876 -4.57 30.56 -21.45
C GLU A 876 -4.75 30.62 -22.97
N ALA A 877 -5.74 29.91 -23.51
CA ALA A 877 -6.19 30.02 -24.89
C ALA A 877 -6.60 31.47 -25.25
N ALA A 878 -7.35 32.14 -24.39
CA ALA A 878 -7.84 33.50 -24.64
C ALA A 878 -6.71 34.53 -24.84
N LYS A 879 -5.52 34.28 -24.27
CA LYS A 879 -4.35 35.15 -24.45
C LYS A 879 -3.86 35.17 -25.90
N ALA A 880 -4.04 34.10 -26.68
CA ALA A 880 -3.73 34.10 -28.12
C ALA A 880 -4.62 35.07 -28.91
N VAL A 881 -5.88 35.24 -28.50
CA VAL A 881 -6.78 36.27 -29.05
C VAL A 881 -6.28 37.65 -28.66
N LYS A 882 -5.97 37.85 -27.37
CA LYS A 882 -5.58 39.15 -26.82
C LYS A 882 -4.27 39.68 -27.41
N TYR A 883 -3.24 38.85 -27.48
CA TYR A 883 -1.90 39.27 -27.90
C TYR A 883 -1.68 39.00 -29.38
N GLY A 884 -1.93 37.77 -29.84
CA GLY A 884 -1.59 37.35 -31.20
C GLY A 884 -2.67 37.60 -32.26
N GLY A 885 -3.85 38.09 -31.89
CA GLY A 885 -4.96 38.34 -32.82
C GLY A 885 -5.52 37.07 -33.45
N SER A 886 -5.32 35.90 -32.83
CA SER A 886 -5.96 34.65 -33.24
C SER A 886 -7.48 34.76 -33.17
N SER A 887 -8.18 34.07 -34.08
CA SER A 887 -9.64 33.93 -33.96
C SER A 887 -10.00 33.18 -32.68
N GLU A 888 -11.21 33.41 -32.14
CA GLU A 888 -11.66 32.68 -30.94
C GLU A 888 -11.73 31.17 -31.21
N GLU A 889 -12.14 30.76 -32.41
CA GLU A 889 -12.18 29.35 -32.81
C GLU A 889 -10.79 28.72 -32.86
N ASP A 890 -9.80 29.40 -33.45
CA ASP A 890 -8.43 28.90 -33.48
C ASP A 890 -7.81 28.85 -32.07
N ALA A 891 -8.07 29.86 -31.24
CA ALA A 891 -7.63 29.88 -29.86
C ALA A 891 -8.25 28.72 -29.06
N TRP A 892 -9.54 28.46 -29.24
CA TRP A 892 -10.20 27.33 -28.58
C TRP A 892 -9.63 25.98 -29.04
N LYS A 893 -9.33 25.82 -30.34
CA LYS A 893 -8.65 24.62 -30.87
C LYS A 893 -7.30 24.36 -30.20
N MET A 894 -6.56 25.39 -29.76
CA MET A 894 -5.26 25.23 -29.08
C MET A 894 -5.34 24.45 -27.77
N VAL A 895 -6.51 24.32 -27.14
CA VAL A 895 -6.69 23.56 -25.89
C VAL A 895 -7.68 22.39 -26.05
N THR A 896 -8.06 22.07 -27.29
CA THR A 896 -9.05 21.02 -27.60
C THR A 896 -8.65 20.19 -28.82
N LEU A 897 -8.94 20.65 -30.04
CA LEU A 897 -8.67 19.88 -31.26
C LEU A 897 -7.18 19.70 -31.54
N ASN A 898 -6.37 20.74 -31.35
CA ASN A 898 -4.94 20.67 -31.60
C ASN A 898 -4.23 19.68 -30.67
N PRO A 899 -4.41 19.71 -29.33
CA PRO A 899 -3.86 18.66 -28.48
C PRO A 899 -4.43 17.28 -28.81
N ALA A 900 -5.71 17.15 -29.23
CA ALA A 900 -6.22 15.86 -29.73
C ALA A 900 -5.43 15.35 -30.95
N ILE A 901 -5.11 16.23 -31.90
CA ILE A 901 -4.28 15.87 -33.08
C ILE A 901 -2.86 15.48 -32.65
N LEU A 902 -2.23 16.25 -31.75
CA LEU A 902 -0.88 15.95 -31.26
C LEU A 902 -0.81 14.61 -30.51
N LEU A 903 -1.92 14.18 -29.92
CA LEU A 903 -2.04 12.93 -29.17
C LEU A 903 -2.64 11.78 -30.00
N HIS A 904 -2.91 11.98 -31.29
CA HIS A 904 -3.56 11.02 -32.19
C HIS A 904 -4.96 10.57 -31.74
N LEU A 905 -5.69 11.47 -31.07
CA LEU A 905 -7.04 11.28 -30.51
C LEU A 905 -8.10 12.11 -31.23
N GLU A 906 -7.78 12.78 -32.33
CA GLU A 906 -8.69 13.65 -33.07
C GLU A 906 -9.89 12.90 -33.68
N ASN A 907 -9.81 11.58 -33.85
CA ASN A 907 -10.95 10.77 -34.29
C ASN A 907 -11.94 10.48 -33.15
N ARG A 908 -11.51 10.67 -31.89
CA ARG A 908 -12.31 10.37 -30.70
C ARG A 908 -12.76 11.62 -29.95
N MET A 909 -11.95 12.67 -29.90
CA MET A 909 -12.20 13.85 -29.05
C MET A 909 -11.68 15.15 -29.68
N GLY A 910 -11.67 16.24 -28.90
CA GLY A 910 -11.22 17.58 -29.33
C GLY A 910 -12.22 18.41 -30.12
N SER A 911 -13.40 17.86 -30.45
CA SER A 911 -14.47 18.57 -31.16
C SER A 911 -15.85 17.98 -30.86
N ILE A 912 -16.91 18.74 -31.15
CA ILE A 912 -18.31 18.27 -31.06
C ILE A 912 -18.73 17.77 -32.45
N LYS A 913 -18.61 16.46 -32.65
CA LYS A 913 -18.91 15.78 -33.91
C LYS A 913 -19.60 14.43 -33.64
N LEU A 914 -20.48 14.02 -34.55
CA LEU A 914 -21.13 12.71 -34.50
C LEU A 914 -20.11 11.57 -34.36
N GLY A 915 -20.38 10.62 -33.46
CA GLY A 915 -19.55 9.44 -33.22
C GLY A 915 -18.35 9.63 -32.29
N LYS A 916 -17.98 10.89 -31.98
CA LYS A 916 -16.93 11.21 -31.00
C LYS A 916 -17.38 10.92 -29.57
N ASP A 917 -16.40 10.76 -28.69
CA ASP A 917 -16.60 10.61 -27.25
C ASP A 917 -17.36 11.81 -26.69
N ALA A 918 -18.33 11.54 -25.83
CA ALA A 918 -19.19 12.55 -25.20
C ALA A 918 -18.47 13.27 -24.04
N ASP A 919 -17.35 13.90 -24.35
CA ASP A 919 -16.60 14.78 -23.44
C ASP A 919 -17.11 16.21 -23.64
N ILE A 920 -18.12 16.60 -22.85
CA ILE A 920 -18.93 17.81 -23.05
C ILE A 920 -18.77 18.77 -21.88
N VAL A 921 -18.62 20.07 -22.15
CA VAL A 921 -18.59 21.11 -21.12
C VAL A 921 -19.66 22.15 -21.40
N ILE A 922 -20.45 22.48 -20.38
CA ILE A 922 -21.44 23.55 -20.41
C ILE A 922 -20.90 24.76 -19.66
N TRP A 923 -20.84 25.89 -20.34
CA TRP A 923 -20.31 27.16 -19.83
C TRP A 923 -21.42 28.17 -19.64
N SER A 924 -21.30 29.01 -18.61
CA SER A 924 -22.24 30.10 -18.34
C SER A 924 -22.22 31.21 -19.39
N GLY A 925 -21.18 31.28 -20.22
CA GLY A 925 -20.95 32.27 -21.28
C GLY A 925 -19.82 31.81 -22.21
N ASN A 926 -19.29 32.70 -23.05
CA ASN A 926 -18.18 32.39 -23.96
C ASN A 926 -17.01 31.75 -23.17
N PRO A 927 -16.52 30.55 -23.56
CA PRO A 927 -15.50 29.81 -22.81
C PRO A 927 -14.17 30.55 -22.66
N LEU A 928 -13.83 31.47 -23.58
CA LEU A 928 -12.59 32.26 -23.52
C LEU A 928 -12.70 33.51 -22.63
N SER A 929 -13.86 33.77 -22.02
CA SER A 929 -14.05 34.88 -21.09
C SER A 929 -13.61 34.51 -19.68
N VAL A 930 -12.86 35.40 -19.03
CA VAL A 930 -12.49 35.28 -17.60
C VAL A 930 -13.70 35.28 -16.64
N TYR A 931 -14.86 35.75 -17.11
CA TYR A 931 -16.11 35.74 -16.35
C TYR A 931 -16.91 34.45 -16.51
N SER A 932 -16.57 33.63 -17.51
CA SER A 932 -17.26 32.38 -17.77
C SER A 932 -16.92 31.34 -16.72
N LYS A 933 -17.91 30.55 -16.33
CA LYS A 933 -17.80 29.47 -15.35
C LYS A 933 -18.33 28.20 -15.97
N VAL A 934 -17.62 27.11 -15.73
CA VAL A 934 -18.14 25.77 -16.00
C VAL A 934 -19.36 25.51 -15.12
N GLU A 935 -20.45 25.09 -15.75
CA GLU A 935 -21.67 24.65 -15.06
C GLU A 935 -21.71 23.13 -14.91
N LYS A 936 -21.30 22.40 -15.96
CA LYS A 936 -21.27 20.93 -16.01
C LYS A 936 -20.11 20.44 -16.88
N THR A 937 -19.48 19.34 -16.48
CA THR A 937 -18.45 18.62 -17.25
C THR A 937 -18.82 17.15 -17.33
N PHE A 938 -18.90 16.64 -18.55
CA PHE A 938 -19.13 15.25 -18.87
C PHE A 938 -17.84 14.64 -19.43
N VAL A 939 -17.54 13.41 -19.02
CA VAL A 939 -16.45 12.60 -19.58
C VAL A 939 -17.04 11.24 -19.92
N ASP A 940 -16.87 10.77 -21.15
CA ASP A 940 -17.54 9.57 -21.67
C ASP A 940 -19.06 9.60 -21.40
N GLY A 941 -19.68 10.78 -21.51
CA GLY A 941 -21.11 10.99 -21.23
C GLY A 941 -21.53 10.79 -19.76
N LYS A 942 -20.58 10.66 -18.82
CA LYS A 942 -20.82 10.63 -17.37
C LYS A 942 -20.70 12.04 -16.82
N LEU A 943 -21.69 12.51 -16.05
CA LEU A 943 -21.63 13.82 -15.39
C LEU A 943 -20.67 13.77 -14.20
N LEU A 944 -19.42 14.19 -14.39
CA LEU A 944 -18.37 14.12 -13.37
C LEU A 944 -18.20 15.40 -12.56
N PHE A 945 -18.64 16.54 -13.11
CA PHE A 945 -18.73 17.79 -12.36
C PHE A 945 -20.04 18.50 -12.66
N ASP A 946 -20.70 18.97 -11.62
CA ASP A 946 -21.86 19.86 -11.69
C ASP A 946 -21.71 20.93 -10.60
N LYS A 947 -21.78 22.21 -10.98
CA LYS A 947 -21.59 23.33 -10.06
C LYS A 947 -22.61 23.36 -8.92
N THR A 948 -23.86 23.02 -9.18
CA THR A 948 -24.91 22.93 -8.16
C THR A 948 -24.64 21.74 -7.24
N LYS A 949 -24.30 20.58 -7.83
CA LYS A 949 -23.95 19.39 -7.05
C LYS A 949 -22.73 19.62 -6.17
N ASN A 950 -21.74 20.35 -6.66
CA ASN A 950 -20.54 20.71 -5.90
C ASN A 950 -20.89 21.45 -4.61
N LEU A 951 -21.84 22.40 -4.65
CA LEU A 951 -22.30 23.10 -3.44
C LEU A 951 -23.01 22.16 -2.46
N GLU A 952 -23.73 21.14 -2.96
CA GLU A 952 -24.30 20.09 -2.11
C GLU A 952 -23.22 19.23 -1.49
N LEU A 953 -22.19 18.85 -2.26
CA LEU A 953 -21.05 18.06 -1.80
C LEU A 953 -20.27 18.81 -0.72
N MET A 954 -20.00 20.11 -0.88
CA MET A 954 -19.35 20.93 0.15
C MET A 954 -20.12 20.89 1.48
N LYS A 955 -21.46 21.01 1.43
CA LYS A 955 -22.32 20.93 2.63
C LYS A 955 -22.33 19.51 3.22
N ARG A 956 -22.40 18.48 2.37
CA ARG A 956 -22.35 17.07 2.77
C ARG A 956 -21.03 16.77 3.48
N ASP A 957 -19.92 17.18 2.90
CA ASP A 957 -18.58 16.89 3.38
C ASP A 957 -18.30 17.58 4.72
N LEU A 958 -18.75 18.82 4.89
CA LEU A 958 -18.71 19.51 6.19
C LEU A 958 -19.57 18.79 7.24
N LYS A 959 -20.79 18.38 6.87
CA LYS A 959 -21.68 17.64 7.78
C LYS A 959 -21.07 16.30 8.20
N GLU A 960 -20.48 15.57 7.25
CA GLU A 960 -19.83 14.29 7.50
C GLU A 960 -18.59 14.46 8.38
N LYS A 961 -17.75 15.46 8.08
CA LYS A 961 -16.60 15.85 8.91
C LYS A 961 -17.03 16.08 10.36
N MET A 962 -18.04 16.91 10.58
CA MET A 962 -18.55 17.19 11.93
C MET A 962 -19.20 15.97 12.59
N ARG A 963 -19.86 15.08 11.83
CA ARG A 963 -20.41 13.82 12.36
C ARG A 963 -19.29 12.94 12.94
N ILE A 964 -18.19 12.75 12.20
CA ILE A 964 -17.08 11.91 12.63
C ILE A 964 -16.34 12.55 13.82
N ILE A 965 -16.08 13.86 13.77
CA ILE A 965 -15.49 14.58 14.91
C ILE A 965 -16.34 14.40 16.18
N ASN A 966 -17.67 14.59 16.08
CA ASN A 966 -18.56 14.40 17.22
C ASN A 966 -18.56 12.93 17.71
N LYS A 967 -18.44 11.95 16.81
CA LYS A 967 -18.31 10.53 17.18
C LYS A 967 -17.04 10.28 17.98
N MET A 968 -15.92 10.89 17.57
CA MET A 968 -14.63 10.77 18.23
C MET A 968 -14.61 11.45 19.60
N VAL A 969 -15.11 12.69 19.70
CA VAL A 969 -15.16 13.48 20.94
C VAL A 969 -16.09 12.86 22.00
N ASN A 970 -17.22 12.27 21.57
CA ASN A 970 -18.12 11.56 22.48
C ASN A 970 -17.69 10.10 22.77
N GLY A 971 -16.53 9.68 22.23
CA GLY A 971 -15.92 8.38 22.47
C GLY A 971 -15.37 8.24 23.89
N ASN A 972 -14.66 7.12 24.14
CA ASN A 972 -14.09 6.85 25.45
C ASN A 972 -12.87 7.75 25.71
N SER A 973 -12.89 8.56 26.78
CA SER A 973 -11.83 9.52 27.11
C SER A 973 -10.50 8.88 27.51
N ASP A 974 -10.48 7.57 27.76
CA ASP A 974 -9.31 6.82 28.22
C ASP A 974 -8.48 6.24 27.05
N GLU A 975 -8.88 6.48 25.79
CA GLU A 975 -8.14 6.01 24.61
C GLU A 975 -6.96 6.93 24.26
N GLU A 976 -5.87 6.35 23.77
CA GLU A 976 -4.69 7.11 23.34
C GLU A 976 -5.01 8.05 22.18
N THR A 977 -4.40 9.23 22.20
CA THR A 977 -4.63 10.31 21.26
C THR A 977 -3.36 10.70 20.49
N GLN A 978 -3.54 11.33 19.33
CA GLN A 978 -2.49 11.90 18.49
C GLN A 978 -2.82 13.35 18.11
N LYS A 979 -1.80 14.15 17.83
CA LYS A 979 -1.99 15.55 17.41
C LYS A 979 -2.51 15.67 15.99
N VAL A 980 -3.22 16.77 15.71
CA VAL A 980 -3.57 17.13 14.34
C VAL A 980 -2.36 17.73 13.64
N GLU A 981 -1.93 17.09 12.56
CA GLU A 981 -0.85 17.56 11.70
C GLU A 981 -1.38 18.13 10.38
N ILE A 982 -0.79 19.24 9.94
CA ILE A 982 -1.01 19.82 8.62
C ILE A 982 -0.41 18.86 7.58
N THR A 983 -1.23 18.43 6.64
CA THR A 983 -0.79 17.71 5.45
C THR A 983 -0.89 18.63 4.26
N GLU A 984 0.22 18.93 3.61
CA GLU A 984 0.24 19.58 2.31
C GLU A 984 0.22 18.51 1.22
N ASP A 985 -0.67 18.68 0.23
CA ASP A 985 -0.63 17.86 -0.97
C ASP A 985 0.63 18.28 -1.76
N HIS A 986 1.55 17.35 -2.01
CA HIS A 986 2.72 17.63 -2.83
C HIS A 986 2.34 17.75 -4.30
N HIS A 987 2.75 18.86 -4.93
CA HIS A 987 2.58 19.09 -6.36
C HIS A 987 3.88 18.78 -7.09
N TYR A 988 3.78 17.94 -8.12
CA TYR A 988 4.91 17.63 -8.99
C TYR A 988 4.99 18.63 -10.14
N HIS A 989 6.21 19.10 -10.39
CA HIS A 989 6.56 19.94 -11.54
C HIS A 989 7.63 19.24 -12.39
N CYS A 990 7.84 19.74 -13.62
CA CYS A 990 8.81 19.20 -14.58
C CYS A 990 10.20 18.91 -13.98
N ASP A 991 10.69 19.72 -13.05
CA ASP A 991 12.01 19.63 -12.45
C ASP A 991 12.02 18.99 -11.05
N THR A 992 10.87 18.52 -10.55
CA THR A 992 10.80 17.87 -9.23
C THR A 992 11.53 16.53 -9.23
N ILE A 993 12.48 16.37 -8.31
CA ILE A 993 13.21 15.15 -8.05
C ILE A 993 12.93 14.76 -6.60
N GLU A 994 12.41 13.56 -6.40
CA GLU A 994 12.30 12.96 -5.07
C GLU A 994 13.35 11.86 -4.95
N ASP A 995 13.93 11.70 -3.75
CA ASP A 995 14.56 10.44 -3.37
C ASP A 995 13.44 9.58 -2.77
N TYR A 996 12.91 8.63 -3.55
CA TYR A 996 11.95 7.64 -3.05
C TYR A 996 12.62 6.80 -1.94
N GLU A 997 12.10 6.92 -0.71
CA GLU A 997 12.49 6.12 0.46
C GLU A 997 11.42 5.06 0.82
#